data_AF-E3ELB2-F1
#
_entry.id   AF-E3ELB2-F1
#
_cell.length_a   1.000
_cell.length_b   1.000
_cell.length_c   1.000
_cell.angle_alpha   90.00
_cell.angle_beta   90.00
_cell.angle_gamma   90.00
#
_symmetry.space_group_name_H-M   'P 1'
#
loop_
_entity.id
_entity.type
_entity.pdbx_description
1 polymer ?
#
loop_
_entity_poly.entity_id
_entity_poly.type
_entity_poly.pdbx_seq_one_letter_code
_entity_poly.pdbx_strand_id
1 'polypeptide(L)'
;MNETILVANYPQDLILMLTPISRKQYDGDYDEYITHFYSEEHLFPIVDYIVDHLHELLIKPEVKEKGYSWGIDVVYALKKALVNGKHYLLATQKYDIFMSSYIEWKLKPENSALDRYDILFLMLESFAQQKAGGKIDEKLLEIWNNFPKEELINAVIYPVEQVYLFDDSDAHLYIKHEGKNPELYYESPGYLETIEVYFEVLKQLDKAQIGKREYIEHILTFLKIAYDTSQYFLFENKMQITSYIEDLREIVGDSIPTELIDIFQFFIELYMDQEQTLFTIKMNKTQVKAFIRRYNKCFDWCITNEFYMPLETFWNDIYYTTEEDKYYDLVKNVYQRLFKISPNKANKITDGHINLDLLFSNKEYEMIVDFYTQGYLSHDEGRHDFEIAYSLYEMSYYEAAKDMYLKLIEEGNASAAVYNNLGLLYDNIETNDKKAIEYYKLAIDHGSEKAKNNLNILEEKIHKRIERSRQIKDDYFKSTNKYHKKVLFTLYKWGNRPISIEELATATKQSVSYTEKNITDLVHLRMLEVHQDRYNMDPTIEKLIAEFIDPKLERQIIQVDRSNISRPIFFHESEINLYRVLLELFSQQFVFPNISLKTIMDVEKLRENLSSEQLNYLFMAHVDFAVVSTSSYMPILVIEKDSAYHDFDDFQIKDEMKNSIFKLSGIPLIRIRFNSGMTVEKLKQEIRNAIKEMLILTQKGSAKEQKIFDEIDLRNFGISLHSDIDLDVLQGLWDETVGEGVSKKSRIIDLNNGNQLHVSVASELETLIDFSRDQIETKLKSAIPQMKELFITYH
;
A
#
# COMPACT_ATOMS: atom_id res chain seq x y z
N MET A 1 40.73 46.27 -49.77
CA MET A 1 39.74 45.85 -50.79
C MET A 1 39.11 47.11 -51.37
N ASN A 2 38.83 47.16 -52.67
CA ASN A 2 38.08 48.27 -53.27
C ASN A 2 36.68 48.32 -52.64
N GLU A 3 36.44 49.31 -51.79
CA GLU A 3 35.17 49.60 -51.11
C GLU A 3 34.12 50.00 -52.15
N THR A 4 33.38 49.01 -52.63
CA THR A 4 32.02 49.26 -53.11
C THR A 4 31.24 49.54 -51.84
N ILE A 5 30.95 50.81 -51.54
CA ILE A 5 30.01 51.19 -50.47
C ILE A 5 28.72 50.44 -50.79
N LEU A 6 28.45 49.40 -50.03
CA LEU A 6 27.25 48.59 -50.16
C LEU A 6 26.08 49.49 -49.82
N VAL A 7 25.21 49.74 -50.80
CA VAL A 7 23.98 50.50 -50.57
C VAL A 7 23.01 49.58 -49.85
N ALA A 8 22.70 49.87 -48.59
CA ALA A 8 21.69 49.13 -47.83
C ALA A 8 20.29 49.42 -48.37
N ASN A 9 19.52 48.36 -48.66
CA ASN A 9 18.14 48.48 -49.11
C ASN A 9 17.15 48.15 -48.00
N TYR A 10 17.56 47.36 -47.01
CA TYR A 10 16.76 46.95 -45.86
C TYR A 10 17.56 47.03 -44.56
N PRO A 11 16.91 47.12 -43.38
CA PRO A 11 17.60 47.18 -42.08
C PRO A 11 18.58 46.01 -41.85
N GLN A 12 18.26 44.81 -42.33
CA GLN A 12 19.13 43.64 -42.23
C GLN A 12 20.49 43.82 -42.91
N ASP A 13 20.52 44.57 -44.02
CA ASP A 13 21.76 44.86 -44.73
C ASP A 13 22.74 45.62 -43.82
N LEU A 14 22.21 46.52 -42.97
CA LEU A 14 23.01 47.25 -41.98
C LEU A 14 23.59 46.31 -40.91
N ILE A 15 22.82 45.32 -40.45
CA ILE A 15 23.30 44.30 -39.49
C ILE A 15 24.40 43.46 -40.14
N LEU A 16 24.21 43.05 -41.40
CA LEU A 16 25.22 42.31 -42.15
C LEU A 16 26.50 43.14 -42.35
N MET A 17 26.45 44.46 -42.50
CA MET A 17 27.66 45.29 -42.56
C MET A 17 28.50 45.20 -41.28
N LEU A 18 27.84 45.11 -40.12
CA LEU A 18 28.48 44.97 -38.80
C LEU A 18 28.92 43.54 -38.48
N THR A 19 28.55 42.57 -39.32
CA THR A 19 28.85 41.15 -39.10
C THR A 19 30.14 40.78 -39.84
N PRO A 20 31.19 40.30 -39.14
CA PRO A 20 32.40 39.82 -39.79
C PRO A 20 32.13 38.51 -40.55
N ILE A 21 33.00 38.18 -41.50
CA ILE A 21 32.96 36.87 -42.19
C ILE A 21 33.23 35.78 -41.16
N SER A 22 32.58 34.62 -41.30
CA SER A 22 32.80 33.53 -40.35
C SER A 22 34.24 33.00 -40.42
N ARG A 23 34.80 32.55 -39.29
CA ARG A 23 36.15 31.95 -39.24
C ARG A 23 36.34 30.80 -40.24
N LYS A 24 35.28 30.05 -40.55
CA LYS A 24 35.31 28.94 -41.53
C LYS A 24 35.45 29.43 -42.97
N GLN A 25 35.06 30.66 -43.26
CA GLN A 25 35.02 31.25 -44.60
C GLN A 25 36.13 32.28 -44.82
N TYR A 26 36.89 32.62 -43.78
CA TYR A 26 38.04 33.50 -43.87
C TYR A 26 39.33 32.70 -44.15
N ASP A 27 39.96 32.98 -45.28
CA ASP A 27 41.25 32.40 -45.67
C ASP A 27 42.38 33.34 -45.23
N GLY A 28 42.90 33.18 -44.01
CA GLY A 28 43.96 34.00 -43.42
C GLY A 28 44.02 33.97 -41.89
N ASP A 29 44.80 34.91 -41.31
CA ASP A 29 44.81 35.12 -39.85
C ASP A 29 43.51 35.80 -39.41
N TYR A 30 42.64 35.01 -38.79
CA TYR A 30 41.32 35.47 -38.38
C TYR A 30 41.37 36.47 -37.22
N ASP A 31 42.35 36.36 -36.34
CA ASP A 31 42.44 37.23 -35.17
C ASP A 31 42.93 38.63 -35.58
N GLU A 32 43.88 38.69 -36.52
CA GLU A 32 44.28 39.94 -37.18
C GLU A 32 43.11 40.56 -37.96
N TYR A 33 42.36 39.75 -38.70
CA TYR A 33 41.18 40.19 -39.44
C TYR A 33 40.12 40.80 -38.52
N ILE A 34 39.73 40.12 -37.45
CA ILE A 34 38.72 40.61 -36.51
C ILE A 34 39.19 41.89 -35.82
N THR A 35 40.47 41.97 -35.45
CA THR A 35 41.06 43.18 -34.87
C THR A 35 40.98 44.36 -35.85
N HIS A 36 41.31 44.13 -37.13
CA HIS A 36 41.19 45.16 -38.15
C HIS A 36 39.73 45.52 -38.45
N PHE A 37 38.82 44.55 -38.51
CA PHE A 37 37.40 44.76 -38.78
C PHE A 37 36.74 45.68 -37.75
N TYR A 38 37.05 45.51 -36.46
CA TYR A 38 36.54 46.37 -35.40
C TYR A 38 37.43 47.61 -35.11
N SER A 39 38.45 47.87 -35.92
CA SER A 39 39.30 49.06 -35.78
C SER A 39 38.54 50.35 -36.15
N GLU A 40 39.01 51.50 -35.64
CA GLU A 40 38.38 52.80 -35.95
C GLU A 40 38.34 53.06 -37.47
N GLU A 41 39.41 52.72 -38.20
CA GLU A 41 39.53 52.94 -39.64
C GLU A 41 38.44 52.22 -40.44
N HIS A 42 38.05 51.02 -40.01
CA HIS A 42 37.07 50.20 -40.73
C HIS A 42 35.65 50.34 -40.18
N LEU A 43 35.48 50.33 -38.86
CA LEU A 43 34.17 50.29 -38.23
C LEU A 43 33.47 51.65 -38.24
N PHE A 44 34.19 52.76 -38.05
CA PHE A 44 33.56 54.08 -37.91
C PHE A 44 32.83 54.53 -39.19
N PRO A 45 33.39 54.34 -40.40
CA PRO A 45 32.66 54.61 -41.64
C PRO A 45 31.33 53.84 -41.74
N ILE A 46 31.29 52.58 -41.26
CA ILE A 46 30.08 51.76 -41.23
C ILE A 46 29.08 52.33 -40.21
N VAL A 47 29.56 52.70 -39.02
CA VAL A 47 28.74 53.31 -37.97
C VAL A 47 28.10 54.60 -38.45
N ASP A 48 28.85 55.50 -39.08
CA ASP A 48 28.32 56.76 -39.60
C ASP A 48 27.32 56.50 -40.75
N TYR A 49 27.61 55.55 -41.63
CA TYR A 49 26.66 55.12 -42.67
C TYR A 49 25.33 54.63 -42.07
N ILE A 50 25.37 53.80 -41.02
CA ILE A 50 24.16 53.30 -40.34
C ILE A 50 23.38 54.44 -39.70
N VAL A 51 24.06 55.39 -39.05
CA VAL A 51 23.42 56.56 -38.43
C VAL A 51 22.70 57.41 -39.48
N ASP A 52 23.29 57.60 -40.65
CA ASP A 52 22.72 58.42 -41.72
C ASP A 52 21.53 57.74 -42.42
N HIS A 53 21.49 56.41 -42.47
CA HIS A 53 20.53 55.68 -43.34
C HIS A 53 19.45 54.88 -42.59
N LEU A 54 19.62 54.55 -41.30
CA LEU A 54 18.67 53.68 -40.58
C LEU A 54 17.25 54.24 -40.59
N HIS A 55 17.08 55.54 -40.30
CA HIS A 55 15.75 56.15 -40.24
C HIS A 55 15.03 56.06 -41.60
N GLU A 56 15.72 56.33 -42.70
CA GLU A 56 15.15 56.26 -44.05
C GLU A 56 14.70 54.83 -44.41
N LEU A 57 15.45 53.82 -43.97
CA LEU A 57 15.11 52.41 -44.17
C LEU A 57 13.89 51.98 -43.34
N LEU A 58 13.81 52.40 -42.07
CA LEU A 58 12.69 52.05 -41.18
C LEU A 58 11.35 52.63 -41.62
N ILE A 59 11.35 53.73 -42.38
CA ILE A 59 10.10 54.36 -42.85
C ILE A 59 9.56 53.79 -44.17
N LYS A 60 10.30 52.90 -44.85
CA LYS A 60 9.86 52.27 -46.09
C LYS A 60 8.57 51.46 -45.86
N PRO A 61 7.57 51.55 -46.78
CA PRO A 61 6.29 50.85 -46.62
C PRO A 61 6.45 49.33 -46.40
N GLU A 62 7.31 48.71 -47.22
CA GLU A 62 7.62 47.27 -47.17
C GLU A 62 8.26 46.82 -45.84
N VAL A 63 8.97 47.71 -45.14
CA VAL A 63 9.55 47.44 -43.81
C VAL A 63 8.49 47.61 -42.72
N LYS A 64 7.65 48.66 -42.81
CA LYS A 64 6.56 48.92 -41.87
C LYS A 64 5.46 47.87 -41.90
N GLU A 65 5.11 47.35 -43.08
CA GLU A 65 4.06 46.34 -43.25
C GLU A 65 4.39 45.00 -42.57
N LYS A 66 5.67 44.67 -42.38
CA LYS A 66 6.09 43.44 -41.68
C LYS A 66 5.89 43.49 -40.16
N GLY A 67 5.61 44.65 -39.56
CA GLY A 67 5.30 44.78 -38.12
C GLY A 67 6.42 44.39 -37.15
N TYR A 68 7.66 44.27 -37.65
CA TYR A 68 8.84 43.85 -36.88
C TYR A 68 9.71 45.04 -36.46
N SER A 69 10.29 45.01 -35.26
CA SER A 69 11.04 46.12 -34.64
C SER A 69 12.51 46.20 -35.05
N TRP A 70 12.79 46.27 -36.37
CA TRP A 70 14.14 46.29 -36.94
C TRP A 70 15.12 47.32 -36.34
N GLY A 71 14.61 48.42 -35.81
CA GLY A 71 15.44 49.45 -35.18
C GLY A 71 16.21 48.93 -33.97
N ILE A 72 15.59 48.07 -33.15
CA ILE A 72 16.23 47.51 -31.95
C ILE A 72 17.42 46.64 -32.36
N ASP A 73 17.21 45.72 -33.30
CA ASP A 73 18.24 44.78 -33.78
C ASP A 73 19.45 45.50 -34.39
N VAL A 74 19.22 46.53 -35.22
CA VAL A 74 20.30 47.32 -35.81
C VAL A 74 21.08 48.07 -34.73
N VAL A 75 20.39 48.70 -33.77
CA VAL A 75 21.05 49.43 -32.68
C VAL A 75 21.82 48.47 -31.78
N TYR A 76 21.26 47.31 -31.46
CA TYR A 76 21.94 46.26 -30.71
C TYR A 76 23.21 45.79 -31.43
N ALA A 77 23.11 45.42 -32.71
CA ALA A 77 24.25 44.97 -33.51
C ALA A 77 25.37 46.04 -33.60
N LEU A 78 24.99 47.32 -33.74
CA LEU A 78 25.92 48.43 -33.79
C LEU A 78 26.65 48.61 -32.47
N LYS A 79 25.92 48.62 -31.35
CA LYS A 79 26.52 48.73 -30.02
C LYS A 79 27.42 47.54 -29.73
N LYS A 80 27.00 46.34 -30.11
CA LYS A 80 27.81 45.11 -29.96
C LYS A 80 29.12 45.20 -30.75
N ALA A 81 29.08 45.65 -32.00
CA ALA A 81 30.28 45.83 -32.80
C ALA A 81 31.24 46.87 -32.19
N LEU A 82 30.71 47.99 -31.68
CA LEU A 82 31.51 49.00 -30.98
C LEU A 82 32.12 48.45 -29.68
N VAL A 83 31.37 47.68 -28.90
CA VAL A 83 31.86 47.00 -27.68
C VAL A 83 32.95 45.99 -28.01
N ASN A 84 32.77 45.17 -29.06
CA ASN A 84 33.79 44.23 -29.54
C ASN A 84 35.08 44.93 -29.98
N GLY A 85 34.95 46.13 -30.58
CA GLY A 85 36.09 47.01 -30.91
C GLY A 85 36.67 47.78 -29.74
N LYS A 86 36.13 47.63 -28.52
CA LYS A 86 36.52 48.38 -27.30
C LYS A 86 36.26 49.89 -27.39
N HIS A 87 35.33 50.31 -28.25
CA HIS A 87 34.93 51.71 -28.48
C HIS A 87 33.79 52.14 -27.55
N TYR A 88 33.95 51.93 -26.25
CA TYR A 88 32.85 52.03 -25.27
C TYR A 88 32.19 53.40 -25.20
N LEU A 89 32.99 54.47 -25.25
CA LEU A 89 32.46 55.84 -25.25
C LEU A 89 31.59 56.12 -26.47
N LEU A 90 31.98 55.60 -27.64
CA LEU A 90 31.19 55.75 -28.85
C LEU A 90 29.93 54.88 -28.79
N ALA A 91 30.02 53.69 -28.20
CA ALA A 91 28.88 52.79 -27.99
C ALA A 91 27.80 53.44 -27.12
N THR A 92 28.15 54.24 -26.11
CA THR A 92 27.17 54.96 -25.27
C THR A 92 26.61 56.20 -25.96
N GLN A 93 27.42 56.91 -26.76
CA GLN A 93 27.01 58.13 -27.45
C GLN A 93 26.09 57.87 -28.66
N LYS A 94 26.35 56.82 -29.45
CA LYS A 94 25.55 56.52 -30.64
C LYS A 94 24.21 55.93 -30.22
N TYR A 95 23.12 56.56 -30.70
CA TYR A 95 21.74 56.22 -30.35
C TYR A 95 21.41 56.40 -28.85
N ASP A 96 22.08 57.34 -28.17
CA ASP A 96 21.83 57.68 -26.75
C ASP A 96 20.39 58.13 -26.48
N ILE A 97 19.80 58.95 -27.36
CA ILE A 97 18.40 59.40 -27.28
C ILE A 97 17.45 58.21 -27.41
N PHE A 98 17.75 57.28 -28.33
CA PHE A 98 16.97 56.07 -28.50
C PHE A 98 17.05 55.19 -27.26
N MET A 99 18.25 54.95 -26.72
CA MET A 99 18.42 54.18 -25.49
C MET A 99 17.71 54.81 -24.30
N SER A 100 17.82 56.13 -24.15
CA SER A 100 17.11 56.87 -23.10
C SER A 100 15.60 56.70 -23.22
N SER A 101 15.08 56.81 -24.44
CA SER A 101 13.64 56.62 -24.73
C SER A 101 13.20 55.16 -24.51
N TYR A 102 14.05 54.19 -24.84
CA TYR A 102 13.82 52.76 -24.64
C TYR A 102 13.72 52.42 -23.17
N ILE A 103 14.68 52.91 -22.38
CA ILE A 103 14.73 52.76 -20.93
C ILE A 103 13.49 53.41 -20.29
N GLU A 104 13.16 54.64 -20.67
CA GLU A 104 11.92 55.31 -20.20
C GLU A 104 10.65 54.54 -20.58
N TRP A 105 10.62 53.95 -21.77
CA TRP A 105 9.49 53.14 -22.22
C TRP A 105 9.34 51.86 -21.40
N LYS A 106 10.44 51.17 -21.08
CA LYS A 106 10.49 49.98 -20.23
C LYS A 106 10.18 50.25 -18.76
N LEU A 107 10.45 51.46 -18.26
CA LEU A 107 10.06 51.86 -16.91
C LEU A 107 8.54 52.03 -16.73
N LYS A 108 7.77 52.12 -17.82
CA LYS A 108 6.31 52.22 -17.72
C LYS A 108 5.70 50.88 -17.27
N PRO A 109 4.73 50.88 -16.34
CA PRO A 109 4.13 49.65 -15.82
C PRO A 109 3.60 48.68 -16.89
N GLU A 110 3.06 49.21 -17.98
CA GLU A 110 2.54 48.40 -19.10
C GLU A 110 3.62 47.71 -19.96
N ASN A 111 4.89 48.13 -19.87
CA ASN A 111 6.01 47.56 -20.64
C ASN A 111 7.17 47.06 -19.76
N SER A 112 6.95 46.92 -18.45
CA SER A 112 7.99 46.56 -17.48
C SER A 112 8.43 45.10 -17.54
N ALA A 113 7.71 44.26 -18.29
CA ALA A 113 8.15 42.90 -18.58
C ALA A 113 9.43 42.93 -19.42
N LEU A 114 10.43 42.18 -18.96
CA LEU A 114 11.72 42.01 -19.63
C LEU A 114 11.85 40.56 -20.06
N ASP A 115 12.06 40.35 -21.35
CA ASP A 115 12.49 39.06 -21.89
C ASP A 115 14.03 38.96 -21.93
N ARG A 116 14.54 37.85 -22.46
CA ARG A 116 16.00 37.65 -22.56
C ARG A 116 16.68 38.63 -23.52
N TYR A 117 16.02 39.04 -24.61
CA TYR A 117 16.59 40.01 -25.54
C TYR A 117 16.73 41.38 -24.88
N ASP A 118 15.73 41.79 -24.10
CA ASP A 118 15.75 43.00 -23.28
C ASP A 118 16.93 42.98 -22.31
N ILE A 119 17.09 41.89 -21.56
CA ILE A 119 18.14 41.76 -20.55
C ILE A 119 19.52 41.83 -21.22
N LEU A 120 19.74 41.08 -22.30
CA LEU A 120 21.03 41.08 -23.02
C LEU A 120 21.35 42.46 -23.62
N PHE A 121 20.33 43.18 -24.12
CA PHE A 121 20.52 44.52 -24.65
C PHE A 121 20.87 45.54 -23.55
N LEU A 122 20.15 45.50 -22.43
CA LEU A 122 20.38 46.40 -21.29
C LEU A 122 21.71 46.07 -20.57
N MET A 123 22.11 44.80 -20.54
CA MET A 123 23.43 44.39 -20.04
C MET A 123 24.55 44.90 -20.92
N LEU A 124 24.41 44.82 -22.25
CA LEU A 124 25.38 45.38 -23.20
C LEU A 124 25.53 46.90 -23.02
N GLU A 125 24.41 47.61 -22.86
CA GLU A 125 24.40 49.05 -22.58
C GLU A 125 25.10 49.36 -21.25
N SER A 126 24.80 48.59 -20.19
CA SER A 126 25.43 48.73 -18.88
C SER A 126 26.93 48.51 -18.94
N PHE A 127 27.37 47.50 -19.71
CA PHE A 127 28.78 47.22 -19.95
C PHE A 127 29.48 48.39 -20.65
N ALA A 128 28.88 48.93 -21.71
CA ALA A 128 29.42 50.09 -22.42
C ALA A 128 29.54 51.32 -21.50
N GLN A 129 28.50 51.63 -20.72
CA GLN A 129 28.51 52.75 -19.77
C GLN A 129 29.58 52.57 -18.69
N GLN A 130 29.68 51.37 -18.12
CA GLN A 130 30.65 51.08 -17.07
C GLN A 130 32.09 51.18 -17.59
N LYS A 131 32.40 50.64 -18.77
CA LYS A 131 33.75 50.73 -19.37
C LYS A 131 34.09 52.12 -19.89
N ALA A 132 33.10 52.93 -20.29
CA ALA A 132 33.33 54.28 -20.78
C ALA A 132 33.57 55.31 -19.67
N GLY A 133 32.81 55.24 -18.57
CA GLY A 133 32.80 56.29 -17.55
C GLY A 133 32.66 55.80 -16.10
N GLY A 134 32.55 54.50 -15.86
CA GLY A 134 32.46 53.92 -14.52
C GLY A 134 31.16 54.24 -13.76
N LYS A 135 30.14 54.77 -14.45
CA LYS A 135 28.81 55.05 -13.88
C LYS A 135 27.75 54.56 -14.86
N ILE A 136 26.74 53.88 -14.32
CA ILE A 136 25.55 53.44 -15.05
C ILE A 136 24.44 54.48 -14.84
N ASP A 137 23.67 54.75 -15.89
CA ASP A 137 22.56 55.70 -15.87
C ASP A 137 21.54 55.33 -14.76
N GLU A 138 21.00 56.35 -14.09
CA GLU A 138 20.11 56.16 -12.93
C GLU A 138 18.81 55.47 -13.30
N LYS A 139 18.26 55.74 -14.49
CA LYS A 139 17.06 55.05 -14.99
C LYS A 139 17.39 53.61 -15.39
N LEU A 140 18.57 53.37 -15.95
CA LEU A 140 19.02 52.00 -16.23
C LEU A 140 19.19 51.19 -14.94
N LEU A 141 19.74 51.79 -13.88
CA LEU A 141 19.83 51.18 -12.55
C LEU A 141 18.44 50.89 -11.95
N GLU A 142 17.46 51.75 -12.20
CA GLU A 142 16.07 51.50 -11.81
C GLU A 142 15.48 50.28 -12.52
N ILE A 143 15.80 50.06 -13.80
CA ILE A 143 15.41 48.82 -14.48
C ILE A 143 16.15 47.62 -13.86
N TRP A 144 17.47 47.71 -13.62
CA TRP A 144 18.25 46.64 -12.98
C TRP A 144 17.63 46.16 -11.67
N ASN A 145 17.19 47.09 -10.81
CA ASN A 145 16.50 46.77 -9.56
C ASN A 145 15.30 45.83 -9.77
N ASN A 146 14.63 45.95 -10.91
CA ASN A 146 13.43 45.21 -11.29
C ASN A 146 13.68 44.06 -12.27
N PHE A 147 14.93 43.75 -12.63
CA PHE A 147 15.23 42.59 -13.49
C PHE A 147 14.62 41.33 -12.88
N PRO A 148 13.95 40.46 -13.67
CA PRO A 148 13.58 39.13 -13.20
C PRO A 148 14.85 38.32 -12.93
N LYS A 149 15.02 37.87 -11.69
CA LYS A 149 16.28 37.26 -11.21
C LYS A 149 16.57 35.94 -11.94
N GLU A 150 15.53 35.15 -12.21
CA GLU A 150 15.62 33.90 -12.97
C GLU A 150 15.99 34.12 -14.43
N GLU A 151 15.35 35.06 -15.13
CA GLU A 151 15.72 35.40 -16.52
C GLU A 151 17.13 35.99 -16.60
N LEU A 152 17.57 36.76 -15.59
CA LEU A 152 18.95 37.23 -15.52
C LEU A 152 19.93 36.07 -15.36
N ILE A 153 19.66 35.10 -14.48
CA ILE A 153 20.50 33.89 -14.35
C ILE A 153 20.55 33.15 -15.68
N ASN A 154 19.40 32.92 -16.32
CA ASN A 154 19.31 32.22 -17.60
C ASN A 154 20.06 32.96 -18.71
N ALA A 155 19.94 34.29 -18.79
CA ALA A 155 20.64 35.13 -19.76
C ALA A 155 22.16 35.13 -19.56
N VAL A 156 22.68 34.74 -18.39
CA VAL A 156 24.14 34.59 -18.19
C VAL A 156 24.59 33.15 -18.39
N ILE A 157 23.82 32.15 -17.94
CA ILE A 157 24.17 30.73 -18.11
C ILE A 157 24.06 30.30 -19.58
N TYR A 158 23.01 30.75 -20.26
CA TYR A 158 22.77 30.57 -21.69
C TYR A 158 22.89 31.93 -22.39
N PRO A 159 24.12 32.44 -22.56
CA PRO A 159 24.36 33.84 -22.88
C PRO A 159 24.14 34.20 -24.35
N VAL A 160 23.46 33.35 -25.13
CA VAL A 160 23.26 33.57 -26.56
C VAL A 160 21.81 33.26 -26.94
N GLU A 161 21.15 34.25 -27.53
CA GLU A 161 19.87 34.12 -28.22
C GLU A 161 20.07 34.47 -29.70
N GLN A 162 19.38 33.77 -30.59
CA GLN A 162 19.54 33.92 -32.05
C GLN A 162 18.28 34.45 -32.72
N VAL A 163 18.47 35.30 -33.71
CA VAL A 163 17.41 35.85 -34.58
C VAL A 163 17.83 35.67 -36.04
N TYR A 164 16.99 35.02 -36.83
CA TYR A 164 17.19 34.89 -38.28
C TYR A 164 16.83 36.21 -38.97
N LEU A 165 17.77 36.79 -39.72
CA LEU A 165 17.55 38.06 -40.43
C LEU A 165 16.59 37.89 -41.63
N PHE A 166 16.50 36.69 -42.17
CA PHE A 166 15.74 36.38 -43.38
C PHE A 166 14.97 35.07 -43.22
N ASP A 167 13.77 35.00 -43.79
CA ASP A 167 13.09 33.74 -44.05
C ASP A 167 13.73 33.04 -45.26
N ASP A 168 13.71 31.71 -45.30
CA ASP A 168 14.31 30.90 -46.39
C ASP A 168 13.84 31.33 -47.79
N SER A 169 12.60 31.79 -47.92
CA SER A 169 12.04 32.27 -49.18
C SER A 169 12.59 33.62 -49.62
N ASP A 170 13.01 34.48 -48.69
CA ASP A 170 13.36 35.88 -48.96
C ASP A 170 14.89 36.08 -49.02
N ALA A 171 15.69 35.09 -48.61
CA ALA A 171 17.16 35.16 -48.57
C ALA A 171 17.80 35.64 -49.89
N HIS A 172 17.15 35.41 -51.04
CA HIS A 172 17.62 35.84 -52.36
C HIS A 172 17.39 37.34 -52.68
N LEU A 173 16.56 38.04 -51.89
CA LEU A 173 16.20 39.45 -52.06
C LEU A 173 17.16 40.40 -51.34
N TYR A 174 17.94 39.87 -50.41
CA TYR A 174 18.87 40.63 -49.59
C TYR A 174 20.29 40.52 -50.16
N ILE A 175 21.18 41.42 -49.77
CA ILE A 175 22.49 41.53 -50.40
C ILE A 175 23.23 40.17 -50.35
N LYS A 176 23.73 39.71 -51.51
CA LYS A 176 24.65 38.58 -51.61
C LYS A 176 25.96 38.89 -50.88
N HIS A 177 25.98 38.68 -49.58
CA HIS A 177 27.20 38.68 -48.80
C HIS A 177 27.72 37.24 -48.71
N GLU A 178 28.56 36.85 -49.67
CA GLU A 178 29.25 35.55 -49.63
C GLU A 178 30.01 35.42 -48.31
N GLY A 179 29.57 34.47 -47.48
CA GLY A 179 30.26 34.10 -46.24
C GLY A 179 29.95 34.92 -44.99
N LYS A 180 28.90 35.74 -45.00
CA LYS A 180 28.37 36.36 -43.76
C LYS A 180 27.28 35.50 -43.14
N ASN A 181 27.19 35.54 -41.81
CA ASN A 181 26.17 34.82 -41.06
C ASN A 181 24.81 35.54 -41.21
N PRO A 182 23.74 34.85 -41.66
CA PRO A 182 22.40 35.43 -41.74
C PRO A 182 21.67 35.54 -40.37
N GLU A 183 22.35 35.26 -39.27
CA GLU A 183 21.80 35.31 -37.91
C GLU A 183 22.38 36.49 -37.11
N LEU A 184 21.52 37.17 -36.35
CA LEU A 184 21.93 38.09 -35.29
C LEU A 184 21.94 37.34 -33.96
N TYR A 185 23.11 37.27 -33.33
CA TYR A 185 23.24 36.74 -31.98
C TYR A 185 23.17 37.87 -30.95
N TYR A 186 22.14 37.83 -30.13
CA TYR A 186 22.11 38.53 -28.87
C TYR A 186 22.97 37.75 -27.89
N GLU A 187 24.11 38.32 -27.50
CA GLU A 187 24.98 37.68 -26.54
C GLU A 187 25.49 38.65 -25.48
N SER A 188 25.85 38.06 -24.33
CA SER A 188 26.56 38.77 -23.28
C SER A 188 27.96 39.21 -23.77
N PRO A 189 28.52 40.33 -23.27
CA PRO A 189 29.89 40.77 -23.57
C PRO A 189 31.00 39.76 -23.18
N GLY A 190 30.64 38.68 -22.50
CA GLY A 190 31.51 37.65 -21.95
C GLY A 190 31.11 37.36 -20.51
N TYR A 191 31.41 36.15 -20.03
CA TYR A 191 31.00 35.74 -18.70
C TYR A 191 31.74 36.51 -17.59
N LEU A 192 33.04 36.74 -17.73
CA LEU A 192 33.82 37.52 -16.77
C LEU A 192 33.41 38.99 -16.79
N GLU A 193 33.24 39.54 -18.00
CA GLU A 193 32.74 40.89 -18.26
C GLU A 193 31.36 41.11 -17.64
N THR A 194 30.50 40.10 -17.68
CA THR A 194 29.18 40.11 -17.05
C THR A 194 29.28 40.15 -15.54
N ILE A 195 30.12 39.31 -14.94
CA ILE A 195 30.35 39.30 -13.49
C ILE A 195 30.90 40.65 -13.06
N GLU A 196 31.88 41.20 -13.78
CA GLU A 196 32.44 42.52 -13.51
C GLU A 196 31.37 43.61 -13.55
N VAL A 197 30.56 43.68 -14.61
CA VAL A 197 29.50 44.69 -14.71
C VAL A 197 28.45 44.52 -13.63
N TYR A 198 28.03 43.28 -13.35
CA TYR A 198 27.02 43.05 -12.33
C TYR A 198 27.54 43.41 -10.93
N PHE A 199 28.82 43.14 -10.65
CA PHE A 199 29.47 43.59 -9.43
C PHE A 199 29.47 45.12 -9.29
N GLU A 200 29.72 45.83 -10.38
CA GLU A 200 29.68 47.30 -10.40
C GLU A 200 28.25 47.86 -10.30
N VAL A 201 27.25 47.15 -10.85
CA VAL A 201 25.83 47.44 -10.62
C VAL A 201 25.49 47.30 -9.13
N LEU A 202 25.93 46.22 -8.47
CA LEU A 202 25.69 46.02 -7.03
C LEU A 202 26.22 47.19 -6.19
N LYS A 203 27.45 47.65 -6.46
CA LYS A 203 28.05 48.83 -5.79
C LYS A 203 27.21 50.10 -5.97
N GLN A 204 26.57 50.25 -7.13
CA GLN A 204 25.75 51.42 -7.44
C GLN A 204 24.35 51.31 -6.85
N LEU A 205 23.76 50.11 -6.82
CA LEU A 205 22.48 49.83 -6.16
C LEU A 205 22.57 50.04 -4.64
N ASP A 206 23.67 49.64 -4.02
CA ASP A 206 23.95 49.89 -2.59
C ASP A 206 23.90 51.39 -2.26
N LYS A 207 24.60 52.20 -3.07
CA LYS A 207 24.61 53.67 -2.95
C LYS A 207 23.25 54.29 -3.22
N ALA A 208 22.46 53.69 -4.11
CA ALA A 208 21.11 54.15 -4.46
C ALA A 208 20.08 53.86 -3.35
N GLN A 209 20.45 53.11 -2.29
CA GLN A 209 19.57 52.76 -1.16
C GLN A 209 18.25 52.11 -1.62
N ILE A 210 18.34 51.19 -2.58
CA ILE A 210 17.18 50.38 -2.99
C ILE A 210 16.63 49.57 -1.80
N GLY A 211 15.44 49.00 -2.00
CA GLY A 211 14.82 48.17 -0.96
C GLY A 211 15.76 47.06 -0.47
N LYS A 212 15.81 46.87 0.85
CA LYS A 212 16.75 45.94 1.49
C LYS A 212 16.56 44.50 0.97
N ARG A 213 15.33 44.11 0.63
CA ARG A 213 15.03 42.76 0.14
C ARG A 213 15.57 42.58 -1.28
N GLU A 214 15.29 43.53 -2.15
CA GLU A 214 15.70 43.57 -3.55
C GLU A 214 17.23 43.57 -3.68
N TYR A 215 17.91 44.34 -2.82
CA TYR A 215 19.37 44.33 -2.76
C TYR A 215 19.93 42.96 -2.37
N ILE A 216 19.36 42.30 -1.35
CA ILE A 216 19.75 40.95 -0.96
C ILE A 216 19.51 39.96 -2.10
N GLU A 217 18.38 40.06 -2.81
CA GLU A 217 18.10 39.20 -3.98
C GLU A 217 19.16 39.37 -5.07
N HIS A 218 19.59 40.60 -5.35
CA HIS A 218 20.69 40.85 -6.28
C HIS A 218 22.02 40.25 -5.81
N ILE A 219 22.36 40.38 -4.52
CA ILE A 219 23.58 39.77 -3.96
C ILE A 219 23.55 38.25 -4.11
N LEU A 220 22.44 37.61 -3.76
CA LEU A 220 22.29 36.16 -3.88
C LEU A 220 22.35 35.72 -5.35
N THR A 221 21.75 36.49 -6.26
CA THR A 221 21.76 36.23 -7.70
C THR A 221 23.17 36.34 -8.28
N PHE A 222 23.93 37.35 -7.84
CA PHE A 222 25.33 37.51 -8.21
C PHE A 222 26.17 36.31 -7.74
N LEU A 223 26.02 35.89 -6.47
CA LEU A 223 26.73 34.72 -5.93
C LEU A 223 26.40 33.44 -6.73
N LYS A 224 25.12 33.25 -7.09
CA LYS A 224 24.67 32.14 -7.91
C LYS A 224 25.28 32.16 -9.31
N ILE A 225 25.26 33.30 -10.00
CA ILE A 225 25.87 33.44 -11.32
C ILE A 225 27.38 33.21 -11.26
N ALA A 226 28.08 33.82 -10.30
CA ALA A 226 29.50 33.62 -10.10
C ALA A 226 29.84 32.14 -9.86
N TYR A 227 29.00 31.45 -9.08
CA TYR A 227 29.13 30.03 -8.83
C TYR A 227 28.91 29.18 -10.08
N ASP A 228 27.77 29.31 -10.74
CA ASP A 228 27.43 28.48 -11.90
C ASP A 228 28.42 28.67 -13.03
N THR A 229 28.81 29.91 -13.31
CA THR A 229 29.79 30.22 -14.35
C THR A 229 31.17 29.64 -14.03
N SER A 230 31.56 29.61 -12.75
CA SER A 230 32.84 29.00 -12.34
C SER A 230 32.93 27.51 -12.72
N GLN A 231 31.81 26.79 -12.79
CA GLN A 231 31.80 25.36 -13.13
C GLN A 231 32.28 25.09 -14.57
N TYR A 232 32.15 26.08 -15.46
CA TYR A 232 32.45 25.94 -16.90
C TYR A 232 33.82 26.49 -17.31
N PHE A 233 34.59 27.09 -16.39
CA PHE A 233 35.82 27.81 -16.73
C PHE A 233 37.16 27.10 -16.49
N LEU A 234 38.17 27.57 -17.22
CA LEU A 234 39.58 27.35 -16.96
C LEU A 234 40.02 28.04 -15.65
N PHE A 235 41.14 27.58 -15.07
CA PHE A 235 41.65 27.99 -13.77
C PHE A 235 41.79 29.53 -13.58
N GLU A 236 42.31 30.24 -14.58
CA GLU A 236 42.59 31.68 -14.47
C GLU A 236 41.31 32.52 -14.28
N ASN A 237 40.24 32.16 -15.00
CA ASN A 237 38.94 32.82 -14.87
C ASN A 237 38.29 32.51 -13.51
N LYS A 238 38.50 31.31 -12.96
CA LYS A 238 38.02 30.93 -11.62
C LYS A 238 38.68 31.79 -10.53
N MET A 239 39.98 32.10 -10.63
CA MET A 239 40.64 32.98 -9.67
C MET A 239 40.08 34.40 -9.68
N GLN A 240 39.75 34.95 -10.86
CA GLN A 240 39.14 36.28 -10.95
C GLN A 240 37.74 36.29 -10.32
N ILE A 241 36.92 35.26 -10.56
CA ILE A 241 35.61 35.12 -9.92
C ILE A 241 35.72 35.08 -8.40
N THR A 242 36.69 34.32 -7.85
CA THR A 242 36.95 34.29 -6.41
C THR A 242 37.30 35.67 -5.86
N SER A 243 38.12 36.45 -6.56
CA SER A 243 38.44 37.83 -6.16
C SER A 243 37.19 38.71 -6.05
N TYR A 244 36.27 38.64 -7.01
CA TYR A 244 35.02 39.40 -6.94
C TYR A 244 34.14 38.98 -5.75
N ILE A 245 34.11 37.69 -5.40
CA ILE A 245 33.36 37.19 -4.23
C ILE A 245 34.01 37.63 -2.92
N GLU A 246 35.34 37.72 -2.87
CA GLU A 246 36.05 38.27 -1.71
C GLU A 246 35.75 39.76 -1.55
N ASP A 247 35.86 40.54 -2.62
CA ASP A 247 35.56 41.98 -2.61
C ASP A 247 34.08 42.26 -2.29
N LEU A 248 33.17 41.34 -2.62
CA LEU A 248 31.75 41.43 -2.26
C LEU A 248 31.53 41.56 -0.75
N ARG A 249 32.42 41.00 0.08
CA ARG A 249 32.32 41.10 1.55
C ARG A 249 32.37 42.55 2.03
N GLU A 250 33.17 43.38 1.38
CA GLU A 250 33.30 44.80 1.74
C GLU A 250 32.05 45.60 1.39
N ILE A 251 31.34 45.20 0.34
CA ILE A 251 30.16 45.91 -0.18
C ILE A 251 28.89 45.50 0.56
N VAL A 252 28.75 44.21 0.88
CA VAL A 252 27.50 43.67 1.42
C VAL A 252 27.39 43.87 2.94
N GLY A 253 28.53 43.96 3.64
CA GLY A 253 28.58 44.11 5.09
C GLY A 253 27.76 43.03 5.81
N ASP A 254 26.90 43.45 6.76
CA ASP A 254 26.04 42.56 7.56
C ASP A 254 24.69 42.24 6.89
N SER A 255 24.52 42.54 5.59
CA SER A 255 23.23 42.33 4.90
C SER A 255 22.87 40.85 4.73
N ILE A 256 23.89 39.98 4.60
CA ILE A 256 23.76 38.52 4.57
C ILE A 256 24.78 37.88 5.52
N PRO A 257 24.59 36.62 5.94
CA PRO A 257 25.57 35.91 6.75
C PRO A 257 26.88 35.73 5.99
N THR A 258 28.01 36.01 6.65
CA THR A 258 29.35 35.76 6.08
C THR A 258 29.51 34.29 5.66
N GLU A 259 28.88 33.36 6.38
CA GLU A 259 28.91 31.95 6.05
C GLU A 259 28.28 31.63 4.68
N LEU A 260 27.39 32.47 4.16
CA LEU A 260 26.76 32.26 2.85
C LEU A 260 27.78 32.51 1.75
N ILE A 261 28.54 33.62 1.85
CA ILE A 261 29.67 33.92 0.97
C ILE A 261 30.73 32.83 1.08
N ASP A 262 31.06 32.40 2.31
CA ASP A 262 32.04 31.33 2.54
C ASP A 262 31.67 30.02 1.85
N ILE A 263 30.38 29.64 1.81
CA ILE A 263 29.96 28.38 1.18
C ILE A 263 30.10 28.47 -0.34
N PHE A 264 29.65 29.57 -0.95
CA PHE A 264 29.83 29.77 -2.40
C PHE A 264 31.31 29.74 -2.77
N GLN A 265 32.14 30.49 -2.05
CA GLN A 265 33.59 30.48 -2.24
C GLN A 265 34.18 29.07 -2.08
N PHE A 266 33.77 28.34 -1.04
CA PHE A 266 34.22 26.97 -0.79
C PHE A 266 33.92 26.02 -1.95
N PHE A 267 32.72 26.07 -2.54
CA PHE A 267 32.40 25.22 -3.68
C PHE A 267 33.18 25.62 -4.93
N ILE A 268 33.34 26.92 -5.21
CA ILE A 268 34.15 27.40 -6.35
C ILE A 268 35.59 26.90 -6.25
N GLU A 269 36.19 26.99 -5.05
CA GLU A 269 37.52 26.46 -4.76
C GLU A 269 37.60 24.94 -4.97
N LEU A 270 36.58 24.18 -4.55
CA LEU A 270 36.53 22.73 -4.79
C LEU A 270 36.50 22.38 -6.29
N TYR A 271 35.85 23.19 -7.12
CA TYR A 271 35.86 23.03 -8.58
C TYR A 271 37.19 23.48 -9.23
N MET A 272 38.08 24.20 -8.54
CA MET A 272 39.41 24.53 -9.06
C MET A 272 40.33 23.30 -9.09
N ASP A 273 40.16 22.39 -8.13
CA ASP A 273 41.07 21.26 -7.88
C ASP A 273 40.71 19.96 -8.66
N GLN A 274 39.61 19.94 -9.43
CA GLN A 274 39.16 18.75 -10.16
C GLN A 274 39.45 18.87 -11.67
N GLU A 275 40.34 18.02 -12.19
CA GLU A 275 40.48 17.80 -13.64
C GLU A 275 39.22 17.10 -14.15
N GLN A 276 38.32 17.87 -14.77
CA GLN A 276 37.23 17.44 -15.65
C GLN A 276 36.34 16.28 -15.15
N THR A 277 35.37 16.59 -14.31
CA THR A 277 34.03 15.99 -14.36
C THR A 277 33.03 16.97 -13.73
N LEU A 278 32.05 17.45 -14.50
CA LEU A 278 30.96 18.24 -13.92
C LEU A 278 30.22 17.38 -12.87
N PHE A 279 29.76 18.01 -11.79
CA PHE A 279 28.80 17.47 -10.81
C PHE A 279 29.31 16.43 -9.79
N THR A 280 30.60 16.09 -9.72
CA THR A 280 31.12 15.21 -8.65
C THR A 280 32.09 15.91 -7.73
N ILE A 281 31.56 16.64 -6.75
CA ILE A 281 32.37 17.27 -5.70
C ILE A 281 32.88 16.20 -4.74
N LYS A 282 34.21 16.19 -4.48
CA LYS A 282 34.82 15.30 -3.48
C LYS A 282 35.26 16.09 -2.26
N MET A 283 34.75 15.72 -1.09
CA MET A 283 35.12 16.33 0.19
C MET A 283 35.74 15.29 1.14
N ASN A 284 36.79 15.68 1.84
CA ASN A 284 37.29 14.91 2.97
C ASN A 284 36.43 15.16 4.24
N LYS A 285 36.62 14.33 5.28
CA LYS A 285 35.84 14.44 6.53
C LYS A 285 35.94 15.80 7.21
N THR A 286 37.07 16.50 7.09
CA THR A 286 37.26 17.83 7.67
C THR A 286 36.46 18.88 6.90
N GLN A 287 36.48 18.81 5.56
CA GLN A 287 35.69 19.65 4.66
C GLN A 287 34.19 19.45 4.90
N VAL A 288 33.71 18.20 5.03
CA VAL A 288 32.30 17.90 5.34
C VAL A 288 31.86 18.56 6.66
N LYS A 289 32.64 18.40 7.74
CA LYS A 289 32.32 19.02 9.04
C LYS A 289 32.30 20.54 8.96
N ALA A 290 33.27 21.12 8.23
CA ALA A 290 33.36 22.57 8.07
C ALA A 290 32.18 23.12 7.26
N PHE A 291 31.76 22.41 6.20
CA PHE A 291 30.57 22.73 5.41
C PHE A 291 29.31 22.66 6.27
N ILE A 292 29.04 21.53 6.93
CA ILE A 292 27.84 21.34 7.78
C ILE A 292 27.67 22.49 8.76
N ARG A 293 28.75 22.93 9.42
CA ARG A 293 28.71 24.04 10.37
C ARG A 293 28.26 25.36 9.72
N ARG A 294 28.77 25.69 8.53
CA ARG A 294 28.40 26.90 7.79
C ARG A 294 26.97 26.78 7.23
N TYR A 295 26.67 25.66 6.60
CA TYR A 295 25.37 25.35 6.02
C TYR A 295 24.25 25.51 7.04
N ASN A 296 24.42 25.02 8.27
CA ASN A 296 23.41 25.17 9.33
C ASN A 296 23.08 26.63 9.65
N LYS A 297 24.09 27.51 9.72
CA LYS A 297 23.85 28.95 9.94
C LYS A 297 23.15 29.59 8.76
N CYS A 298 23.58 29.26 7.54
CA CYS A 298 22.95 29.75 6.31
C CYS A 298 21.50 29.28 6.19
N PHE A 299 21.23 28.01 6.50
CA PHE A 299 19.90 27.42 6.48
C PHE A 299 18.94 28.19 7.37
N ASP A 300 19.30 28.41 8.64
CA ASP A 300 18.45 29.15 9.59
C ASP A 300 18.11 30.57 9.10
N TRP A 301 19.09 31.27 8.54
CA TRP A 301 18.89 32.61 7.99
C TRP A 301 18.03 32.60 6.73
N CYS A 302 18.30 31.69 5.78
CA CYS A 302 17.56 31.55 4.52
C CYS A 302 16.09 31.24 4.76
N ILE A 303 15.79 30.33 5.70
CA ILE A 303 14.41 29.98 6.06
C ILE A 303 13.69 31.15 6.73
N THR A 304 14.36 31.87 7.64
CA THR A 304 13.76 32.99 8.38
C THR A 304 13.42 34.17 7.46
N ASN A 305 14.25 34.43 6.45
CA ASN A 305 14.09 35.57 5.54
C ASN A 305 13.42 35.19 4.19
N GLU A 306 13.10 33.91 4.01
CA GLU A 306 12.47 33.34 2.81
C GLU A 306 13.31 33.56 1.53
N PHE A 307 14.60 33.27 1.63
CA PHE A 307 15.55 33.24 0.51
C PHE A 307 16.02 31.79 0.27
N TYR A 308 15.37 31.08 -0.66
CA TYR A 308 15.59 29.64 -0.84
C TYR A 308 16.69 29.29 -1.85
N MET A 309 16.92 30.15 -2.86
CA MET A 309 17.86 29.91 -3.96
C MET A 309 19.27 29.47 -3.52
N PRO A 310 19.89 30.01 -2.45
CA PRO A 310 21.18 29.51 -1.99
C PRO A 310 21.12 28.04 -1.54
N LEU A 311 20.06 27.65 -0.82
CA LEU A 311 19.90 26.28 -0.32
C LEU A 311 19.64 25.29 -1.46
N GLU A 312 18.82 25.68 -2.43
CA GLU A 312 18.55 24.92 -3.65
C GLU A 312 19.85 24.68 -4.45
N THR A 313 20.66 25.73 -4.60
CA THR A 313 21.95 25.66 -5.30
C THR A 313 22.86 24.61 -4.66
N PHE A 314 23.04 24.67 -3.34
CA PHE A 314 23.90 23.72 -2.63
C PHE A 314 23.30 22.31 -2.56
N TRP A 315 21.98 22.19 -2.56
CA TRP A 315 21.31 20.90 -2.54
C TRP A 315 21.66 20.06 -3.77
N ASN A 316 21.64 20.67 -4.96
CA ASN A 316 21.97 19.96 -6.20
C ASN A 316 23.37 19.34 -6.13
N ASP A 317 24.36 20.10 -5.66
CA ASP A 317 25.71 19.56 -5.46
C ASP A 317 25.73 18.41 -4.46
N ILE A 318 25.11 18.62 -3.29
CA ILE A 318 25.06 17.58 -2.23
C ILE A 318 24.41 16.31 -2.77
N TYR A 319 23.29 16.42 -3.47
CA TYR A 319 22.56 15.29 -4.04
C TYR A 319 23.44 14.48 -5.00
N TYR A 320 24.14 15.12 -5.94
CA TYR A 320 25.02 14.42 -6.89
C TYR A 320 26.34 13.91 -6.27
N THR A 321 26.77 14.40 -5.10
CA THR A 321 27.94 13.82 -4.40
C THR A 321 27.70 12.44 -3.77
N THR A 322 26.47 11.92 -3.78
CA THR A 322 26.04 10.80 -2.93
C THR A 322 26.34 9.38 -3.43
N GLU A 323 27.20 9.19 -4.44
CA GLU A 323 27.58 7.83 -4.90
C GLU A 323 28.37 7.00 -3.86
N GLU A 324 28.72 7.57 -2.69
CA GLU A 324 29.44 6.86 -1.62
C GLU A 324 28.85 7.14 -0.21
N ASP A 325 28.78 6.11 0.64
CA ASP A 325 28.43 6.20 2.08
C ASP A 325 29.24 7.25 2.86
N LYS A 326 30.36 7.73 2.30
CA LYS A 326 31.26 8.72 2.94
C LYS A 326 30.61 10.08 3.18
N TYR A 327 29.54 10.43 2.45
CA TYR A 327 28.81 11.70 2.61
C TYR A 327 27.49 11.56 3.34
N TYR A 328 27.21 10.38 3.90
CA TYR A 328 25.98 10.12 4.62
C TYR A 328 25.70 11.13 5.75
N ASP A 329 26.71 11.50 6.55
CA ASP A 329 26.57 12.50 7.63
C ASP A 329 26.12 13.88 7.12
N LEU A 330 26.57 14.26 5.92
CA LEU A 330 26.20 15.53 5.28
C LEU A 330 24.73 15.51 4.87
N VAL A 331 24.34 14.48 4.13
CA VAL A 331 22.97 14.29 3.65
C VAL A 331 21.99 14.18 4.81
N LYS A 332 22.33 13.38 5.83
CA LYS A 332 21.55 13.25 7.06
C LYS A 332 21.34 14.61 7.72
N ASN A 333 22.40 15.42 7.84
CA ASN A 333 22.29 16.74 8.44
C ASN A 333 21.31 17.64 7.67
N VAL A 334 21.40 17.67 6.33
CA VAL A 334 20.49 18.47 5.50
C VAL A 334 19.04 18.02 5.69
N TYR A 335 18.76 16.72 5.62
CA TYR A 335 17.41 16.21 5.83
C TYR A 335 16.85 16.51 7.23
N GLN A 336 17.67 16.38 8.29
CA GLN A 336 17.27 16.79 9.64
C GLN A 336 16.91 18.28 9.74
N ARG A 337 17.51 19.12 8.89
CA ARG A 337 17.14 20.54 8.80
C ARG A 337 15.83 20.72 8.05
N LEU A 338 15.61 19.99 6.97
CA LEU A 338 14.36 20.01 6.18
C LEU A 338 13.15 19.56 7.00
N PHE A 339 13.30 18.61 7.92
CA PHE A 339 12.20 18.21 8.83
C PHE A 339 11.75 19.29 9.81
N LYS A 340 12.54 20.36 10.01
CA LYS A 340 12.15 21.48 10.87
C LYS A 340 11.28 22.52 10.17
N ILE A 341 11.01 22.34 8.88
CA ILE A 341 10.22 23.27 8.06
C ILE A 341 9.06 22.54 7.38
N SER A 342 8.11 23.31 6.84
CA SER A 342 6.94 22.73 6.15
C SER A 342 7.32 22.02 4.85
N PRO A 343 6.59 20.97 4.43
CA PRO A 343 6.83 20.25 3.17
C PRO A 343 6.97 21.13 1.93
N ASN A 344 6.10 22.12 1.77
CA ASN A 344 6.18 23.05 0.64
C ASN A 344 7.50 23.84 0.61
N LYS A 345 8.08 24.19 1.77
CA LYS A 345 9.34 24.93 1.86
C LYS A 345 10.54 24.02 1.61
N ALA A 346 10.49 22.78 2.08
CA ALA A 346 11.56 21.81 1.84
C ALA A 346 11.55 21.30 0.38
N ASN A 347 10.39 21.09 -0.25
CA ASN A 347 10.28 20.78 -1.68
C ASN A 347 10.87 21.88 -2.58
N LYS A 348 10.76 23.16 -2.19
CA LYS A 348 11.43 24.26 -2.91
C LYS A 348 12.96 24.19 -2.86
N ILE A 349 13.52 23.50 -1.87
CA ILE A 349 14.98 23.36 -1.71
C ILE A 349 15.46 22.10 -2.42
N THR A 350 14.70 21.01 -2.30
CA THR A 350 15.12 19.70 -2.81
C THR A 350 14.68 19.42 -4.24
N ASP A 351 13.80 20.25 -4.80
CA ASP A 351 13.06 20.00 -6.04
C ASP A 351 12.38 18.61 -6.05
N GLY A 352 11.92 18.16 -4.88
CA GLY A 352 11.34 16.83 -4.69
C GLY A 352 12.33 15.65 -4.71
N HIS A 353 13.62 15.89 -4.97
CA HIS A 353 14.62 14.82 -5.00
C HIS A 353 15.09 14.45 -3.58
N ILE A 354 14.86 13.20 -3.18
CA ILE A 354 15.35 12.61 -1.93
C ILE A 354 16.06 11.30 -2.25
N ASN A 355 17.33 11.18 -1.88
CA ASN A 355 18.10 9.94 -2.00
C ASN A 355 17.68 8.94 -0.89
N LEU A 356 16.58 8.20 -1.13
CA LEU A 356 16.07 7.18 -0.22
C LEU A 356 17.00 5.96 -0.15
N ASP A 357 17.69 5.61 -1.23
CA ASP A 357 18.60 4.46 -1.26
C ASP A 357 19.73 4.63 -0.23
N LEU A 358 20.32 5.82 -0.14
CA LEU A 358 21.35 6.15 0.85
C LEU A 358 20.81 6.12 2.29
N LEU A 359 19.59 6.62 2.51
CA LEU A 359 18.95 6.55 3.82
C LEU A 359 18.66 5.10 4.23
N PHE A 360 18.19 4.29 3.28
CA PHE A 360 17.82 2.91 3.50
C PHE A 360 19.05 2.03 3.79
N SER A 361 20.14 2.19 3.01
CA SER A 361 21.40 1.47 3.23
C SER A 361 22.00 1.77 4.61
N ASN A 362 21.81 3.00 5.11
CA ASN A 362 22.23 3.45 6.44
C ASN A 362 21.18 3.22 7.55
N LYS A 363 20.07 2.54 7.24
CA LYS A 363 19.00 2.16 8.18
C LYS A 363 18.27 3.33 8.84
N GLU A 364 18.16 4.46 8.15
CA GLU A 364 17.40 5.63 8.63
C GLU A 364 15.90 5.49 8.35
N TYR A 365 15.31 4.40 8.84
CA TYR A 365 13.91 4.07 8.59
C TYR A 365 12.95 5.12 9.14
N GLU A 366 13.27 5.73 10.29
CA GLU A 366 12.47 6.82 10.87
C GLU A 366 12.37 8.02 9.90
N MET A 367 13.51 8.45 9.33
CA MET A 367 13.52 9.56 8.38
C MET A 367 12.76 9.23 7.10
N ILE A 368 12.86 7.99 6.59
CA ILE A 368 12.10 7.56 5.41
C ILE A 368 10.59 7.62 5.70
N VAL A 369 10.16 7.14 6.86
CA VAL A 369 8.75 7.20 7.27
C VAL A 369 8.29 8.64 7.49
N ASP A 370 9.12 9.51 8.06
CA ASP A 370 8.81 10.93 8.22
C ASP A 370 8.62 11.62 6.86
N PHE A 371 9.48 11.35 5.89
CA PHE A 371 9.33 11.88 4.53
C PHE A 371 8.04 11.40 3.86
N TYR A 372 7.74 10.10 3.98
CA TYR A 372 6.53 9.51 3.45
C TYR A 372 5.26 10.11 4.07
N THR A 373 5.19 10.17 5.40
CA THR A 373 4.01 10.64 6.13
C THR A 373 3.76 12.14 5.96
N GLN A 374 4.83 12.93 5.78
CA GLN A 374 4.72 14.37 5.51
C GLN A 374 4.43 14.70 4.03
N GLY A 375 4.32 13.69 3.16
CA GLY A 375 3.97 13.86 1.75
C GLY A 375 5.09 14.42 0.88
N TYR A 376 6.35 14.25 1.29
CA TYR A 376 7.50 14.61 0.47
C TYR A 376 7.75 13.65 -0.69
N LEU A 377 7.35 12.40 -0.52
CA LEU A 377 7.53 11.36 -1.51
C LEU A 377 6.24 11.26 -2.33
N SER A 378 6.28 11.71 -3.59
CA SER A 378 5.21 11.42 -4.53
C SER A 378 5.28 9.93 -4.89
N HIS A 379 4.13 9.28 -5.01
CA HIS A 379 4.05 7.87 -5.39
C HIS A 379 4.32 7.65 -6.89
N ASP A 380 4.72 8.70 -7.63
CA ASP A 380 4.59 8.75 -9.09
C ASP A 380 5.62 7.91 -9.85
N GLU A 381 6.61 7.33 -9.19
CA GLU A 381 7.62 6.49 -9.89
C GLU A 381 7.74 5.04 -9.37
N GLY A 382 7.09 4.67 -8.26
CA GLY A 382 7.14 3.31 -7.68
C GLY A 382 8.55 2.80 -7.30
N ARG A 383 9.59 3.61 -7.51
CA ARG A 383 11.00 3.22 -7.44
C ARG A 383 11.46 2.85 -6.02
N HIS A 384 10.80 3.40 -5.00
CA HIS A 384 11.20 3.24 -3.59
C HIS A 384 10.07 2.70 -2.68
N ASP A 385 8.98 2.19 -3.26
CA ASP A 385 7.82 1.69 -2.51
C ASP A 385 8.23 0.51 -1.59
N PHE A 386 9.23 -0.29 -1.98
CA PHE A 386 9.74 -1.36 -1.13
C PHE A 386 10.49 -0.82 0.10
N GLU A 387 11.39 0.14 -0.09
CA GLU A 387 12.19 0.78 0.97
C GLU A 387 11.27 1.46 1.98
N ILE A 388 10.23 2.14 1.51
CA ILE A 388 9.22 2.77 2.35
C ILE A 388 8.43 1.70 3.13
N ALA A 389 7.92 0.65 2.47
CA ALA A 389 7.17 -0.42 3.12
C ALA A 389 8.00 -1.13 4.21
N TYR A 390 9.28 -1.40 3.90
CA TYR A 390 10.24 -1.96 4.85
C TYR A 390 10.46 -1.03 6.04
N SER A 391 10.67 0.26 5.78
CA SER A 391 10.87 1.25 6.83
C SER A 391 9.64 1.39 7.73
N LEU A 392 8.43 1.36 7.16
CA LEU A 392 7.17 1.33 7.90
C LEU A 392 7.08 0.10 8.81
N TYR A 393 7.47 -1.08 8.32
CA TYR A 393 7.48 -2.31 9.10
C TYR A 393 8.45 -2.22 10.30
N GLU A 394 9.69 -1.77 10.07
CA GLU A 394 10.69 -1.60 11.14
C GLU A 394 10.23 -0.58 12.19
N MET A 395 9.53 0.48 11.77
CA MET A 395 8.95 1.50 12.65
C MET A 395 7.58 1.10 13.24
N SER A 396 7.19 -0.17 13.11
CA SER A 396 5.95 -0.74 13.68
C SER A 396 4.64 -0.18 13.10
N TYR A 397 4.68 0.46 11.93
CA TYR A 397 3.49 0.85 11.16
C TYR A 397 2.99 -0.32 10.31
N TYR A 398 2.66 -1.44 10.94
CA TYR A 398 2.43 -2.72 10.27
C TYR A 398 1.29 -2.72 9.26
N GLU A 399 0.17 -2.06 9.56
CA GLU A 399 -0.96 -1.98 8.62
C GLU A 399 -0.59 -1.22 7.34
N ALA A 400 0.08 -0.06 7.47
CA ALA A 400 0.55 0.70 6.32
C ALA A 400 1.61 -0.06 5.50
N ALA A 401 2.53 -0.75 6.17
CA ALA A 401 3.51 -1.61 5.51
C ALA A 401 2.84 -2.76 4.74
N LYS A 402 1.83 -3.40 5.34
CA LYS A 402 1.04 -4.48 4.72
C LYS A 402 0.33 -3.98 3.46
N ASP A 403 -0.37 -2.86 3.55
CA ASP A 403 -1.11 -2.27 2.43
C ASP A 403 -0.16 -1.94 1.27
N MET A 404 1.01 -1.37 1.57
CA MET A 404 2.02 -1.06 0.56
C MET A 404 2.63 -2.31 -0.08
N TYR A 405 2.90 -3.37 0.69
CA TYR A 405 3.37 -4.63 0.12
C TYR A 405 2.30 -5.31 -0.75
N LEU A 406 1.02 -5.24 -0.37
CA LEU A 406 -0.08 -5.76 -1.20
C LEU A 406 -0.22 -4.97 -2.50
N LYS A 407 -0.14 -3.63 -2.43
CA LYS A 407 -0.13 -2.76 -3.61
C LYS A 407 1.00 -3.13 -4.58
N LEU A 408 2.23 -3.35 -4.08
CA LEU A 408 3.36 -3.79 -4.90
C LEU A 408 3.10 -5.13 -5.62
N ILE A 409 2.33 -6.04 -5.01
CA ILE A 409 1.90 -7.29 -5.64
C ILE A 409 0.86 -7.02 -6.74
N GLU A 410 -0.13 -6.18 -6.46
CA GLU A 410 -1.19 -5.82 -7.41
C GLU A 410 -0.63 -5.14 -8.67
N GLU A 411 0.40 -4.31 -8.50
CA GLU A 411 1.08 -3.62 -9.60
C GLU A 411 2.08 -4.52 -10.37
N GLY A 412 2.30 -5.76 -9.92
CA GLY A 412 3.24 -6.69 -10.54
C GLY A 412 4.73 -6.40 -10.23
N ASN A 413 5.00 -5.53 -9.26
CA ASN A 413 6.34 -5.12 -8.82
C ASN A 413 6.85 -5.92 -7.60
N ALA A 414 6.21 -7.06 -7.29
CA ALA A 414 6.58 -7.85 -6.12
C ALA A 414 7.87 -8.65 -6.32
N SER A 415 8.86 -8.36 -5.46
CA SER A 415 10.07 -9.16 -5.35
C SER A 415 9.92 -10.30 -4.34
N ALA A 416 10.87 -11.24 -4.34
CA ALA A 416 10.93 -12.30 -3.33
C ALA A 416 11.03 -11.74 -1.89
N ALA A 417 11.56 -10.52 -1.72
CA ALA A 417 11.62 -9.83 -0.44
C ALA A 417 10.25 -9.31 0.01
N VAL A 418 9.42 -8.80 -0.91
CA VAL A 418 8.03 -8.36 -0.62
C VAL A 418 7.21 -9.53 -0.07
N TYR A 419 7.21 -10.68 -0.77
CA TYR A 419 6.50 -11.87 -0.31
C TYR A 419 7.02 -12.38 1.05
N ASN A 420 8.34 -12.38 1.26
CA ASN A 420 8.92 -12.78 2.54
C ASN A 420 8.46 -11.88 3.69
N ASN A 421 8.42 -10.56 3.48
CA ASN A 421 8.05 -9.61 4.52
C ASN A 421 6.56 -9.65 4.84
N LEU A 422 5.69 -9.87 3.85
CA LEU A 422 4.29 -10.19 4.11
C LEU A 422 4.13 -11.48 4.91
N GLY A 423 4.91 -12.52 4.59
CA GLY A 423 4.95 -13.76 5.37
C GLY A 423 5.32 -13.51 6.84
N LEU A 424 6.34 -12.68 7.09
CA LEU A 424 6.75 -12.27 8.44
C LEU A 424 5.66 -11.50 9.19
N LEU A 425 4.93 -10.63 8.50
CA LEU A 425 3.83 -9.85 9.07
C LEU A 425 2.68 -10.77 9.48
N TYR A 426 2.30 -11.73 8.63
CA TYR A 426 1.29 -12.73 8.98
C TYR A 426 1.74 -13.70 10.07
N ASP A 427 3.01 -14.11 10.11
CA ASP A 427 3.56 -15.00 11.14
C ASP A 427 3.60 -14.31 12.52
N ASN A 428 4.23 -13.14 12.59
CA ASN A 428 4.60 -12.52 13.86
C ASN A 428 3.59 -11.49 14.37
N ILE A 429 2.86 -10.80 13.49
CA ILE A 429 1.95 -9.70 13.86
C ILE A 429 0.50 -10.18 13.86
N GLU A 430 0.00 -10.70 12.74
CA GLU A 430 -1.39 -11.18 12.67
C GLU A 430 -1.57 -12.61 13.22
N THR A 431 -0.49 -13.35 13.45
CA THR A 431 -0.51 -14.75 13.91
C THR A 431 -1.37 -15.68 13.03
N ASN A 432 -1.37 -15.43 11.71
CA ASN A 432 -2.11 -16.18 10.70
C ASN A 432 -1.19 -17.16 9.98
N ASP A 433 -1.03 -18.35 10.58
CA ASP A 433 -0.19 -19.43 10.06
C ASP A 433 -0.45 -19.75 8.58
N LYS A 434 -1.72 -19.77 8.16
CA LYS A 434 -2.11 -20.16 6.80
C LYS A 434 -1.59 -19.16 5.77
N LYS A 435 -1.83 -17.86 6.00
CA LYS A 435 -1.36 -16.80 5.11
C LYS A 435 0.16 -16.69 5.15
N ALA A 436 0.77 -16.81 6.33
CA ALA A 436 2.22 -16.79 6.46
C ALA A 436 2.89 -17.90 5.60
N ILE A 437 2.38 -19.13 5.66
CA ILE A 437 2.86 -20.24 4.81
C ILE A 437 2.67 -19.94 3.33
N GLU A 438 1.52 -19.40 2.94
CA GLU A 438 1.23 -19.01 1.54
C GLU A 438 2.27 -18.02 1.01
N TYR A 439 2.50 -16.92 1.72
CA TYR A 439 3.44 -15.88 1.31
C TYR A 439 4.91 -16.34 1.38
N TYR A 440 5.29 -17.15 2.37
CA TYR A 440 6.64 -17.72 2.38
C TYR A 440 6.87 -18.66 1.19
N LYS A 441 5.89 -19.48 0.80
CA LYS A 441 6.00 -20.33 -0.40
C LYS A 441 6.15 -19.50 -1.67
N LEU A 442 5.33 -18.46 -1.83
CA LEU A 442 5.48 -17.53 -2.96
C LEU A 442 6.88 -16.89 -3.00
N ALA A 443 7.42 -16.49 -1.86
CA ALA A 443 8.77 -15.95 -1.78
C ALA A 443 9.85 -16.97 -2.17
N ILE A 444 9.69 -18.24 -1.79
CA ILE A 444 10.60 -19.35 -2.16
C ILE A 444 10.55 -19.63 -3.65
N ASP A 445 9.35 -19.63 -4.24
CA ASP A 445 9.16 -19.82 -5.69
C ASP A 445 9.86 -18.70 -6.50
N HIS A 446 10.03 -17.52 -5.88
CA HIS A 446 10.81 -16.39 -6.41
C HIS A 446 12.29 -16.37 -5.94
N GLY A 447 12.79 -17.47 -5.36
CA GLY A 447 14.20 -17.66 -5.02
C GLY A 447 14.65 -17.18 -3.64
N SER A 448 13.73 -16.89 -2.71
CA SER A 448 14.10 -16.45 -1.35
C SER A 448 14.50 -17.60 -0.42
N GLU A 449 15.80 -17.77 -0.17
CA GLU A 449 16.28 -18.73 0.85
C GLU A 449 15.94 -18.27 2.28
N LYS A 450 15.80 -16.95 2.51
CA LYS A 450 15.34 -16.41 3.81
C LYS A 450 13.93 -16.90 4.14
N ALA A 451 13.03 -16.88 3.16
CA ALA A 451 11.65 -17.33 3.35
C ALA A 451 11.55 -18.82 3.67
N LYS A 452 12.43 -19.65 3.09
CA LYS A 452 12.53 -21.07 3.41
C LYS A 452 12.91 -21.33 4.87
N ASN A 453 13.87 -20.57 5.39
CA ASN A 453 14.24 -20.67 6.81
C ASN A 453 13.08 -20.22 7.71
N ASN A 454 12.40 -19.12 7.37
CA ASN A 454 11.23 -18.64 8.12
C ASN A 454 10.08 -19.64 8.10
N LEU A 455 9.80 -20.27 6.95
CA LEU A 455 8.79 -21.30 6.81
C LEU A 455 9.10 -22.52 7.70
N ASN A 456 10.34 -23.00 7.70
CA ASN A 456 10.74 -24.12 8.55
C ASN A 456 10.55 -23.82 10.04
N ILE A 457 10.90 -22.60 10.48
CA ILE A 457 10.69 -22.14 11.86
C ILE A 457 9.19 -22.11 12.19
N LEU A 458 8.35 -21.60 11.29
CA LEU A 458 6.91 -21.55 11.47
C LEU A 458 6.30 -22.96 11.56
N GLU A 459 6.69 -23.87 10.66
CA GLU A 459 6.21 -25.26 10.66
C GLU A 459 6.59 -25.99 11.96
N GLU A 460 7.81 -25.78 12.48
CA GLU A 460 8.23 -26.33 13.76
C GLU A 460 7.42 -25.76 14.93
N LYS A 461 7.15 -24.44 14.94
CA LYS A 461 6.27 -23.80 15.93
C LYS A 461 4.85 -24.39 15.88
N ILE A 462 4.28 -24.56 14.69
CA ILE A 462 2.95 -25.15 14.48
C ILE A 462 2.93 -26.58 15.01
N HIS A 463 3.92 -27.40 14.64
CA HIS A 463 4.02 -28.78 15.08
C HIS A 463 4.08 -28.87 16.61
N LYS A 464 4.95 -28.08 17.27
CA LYS A 464 5.04 -28.01 18.74
C LYS A 464 3.73 -27.57 19.39
N ARG A 465 3.01 -26.60 18.81
CA ARG A 465 1.69 -26.17 19.32
C ARG A 465 0.67 -27.31 19.23
N ILE A 466 0.65 -28.05 18.12
CA ILE A 466 -0.25 -29.21 17.92
C ILE A 466 0.09 -30.34 18.90
N GLU A 467 1.37 -30.70 19.03
CA GLU A 467 1.82 -31.73 19.96
C GLU A 467 1.51 -31.38 21.42
N ARG A 468 1.81 -30.12 21.83
CA ARG A 468 1.47 -29.63 23.18
C ARG A 468 -0.02 -29.70 23.42
N SER A 469 -0.85 -29.24 22.47
CA SER A 469 -2.31 -29.30 22.60
C SER A 469 -2.79 -30.76 22.73
N ARG A 470 -2.22 -31.68 21.95
CA ARG A 470 -2.53 -33.12 22.05
C ARG A 470 -2.16 -33.70 23.42
N GLN A 471 -0.95 -33.43 23.91
CA GLN A 471 -0.47 -33.91 25.22
C GLN A 471 -1.34 -33.37 26.36
N ILE A 472 -1.64 -32.08 26.37
CA ILE A 472 -2.48 -31.44 27.38
C ILE A 472 -3.90 -32.02 27.37
N LYS A 473 -4.47 -32.32 26.19
CA LYS A 473 -5.76 -33.03 26.09
C LYS A 473 -5.68 -34.44 26.67
N ASP A 474 -4.66 -35.21 26.31
CA ASP A 474 -4.46 -36.57 26.82
C ASP A 474 -4.33 -36.57 28.35
N ASP A 475 -3.52 -35.68 28.91
CA ASP A 475 -3.35 -35.52 30.35
C ASP A 475 -4.64 -35.08 31.03
N TYR A 476 -5.43 -34.21 30.39
CA TYR A 476 -6.72 -33.81 30.92
C TYR A 476 -7.66 -35.01 31.10
N PHE A 477 -7.65 -35.96 30.18
CA PHE A 477 -8.50 -37.15 30.28
C PHE A 477 -7.92 -38.25 31.16
N LYS A 478 -6.60 -38.50 31.08
CA LYS A 478 -5.93 -39.65 31.71
C LYS A 478 -5.33 -39.34 33.08
N SER A 479 -4.75 -38.15 33.23
CA SER A 479 -3.91 -37.77 34.37
C SER A 479 -4.64 -36.89 35.38
N THR A 480 -5.81 -36.34 35.04
CA THR A 480 -6.61 -35.54 35.99
C THR A 480 -7.65 -36.35 36.75
N ASN A 481 -7.85 -36.03 38.03
CA ASN A 481 -8.88 -36.62 38.87
C ASN A 481 -10.16 -35.75 38.90
N LYS A 482 -11.21 -36.24 39.57
CA LYS A 482 -12.50 -35.51 39.70
C LYS A 482 -12.35 -34.13 40.35
N TYR A 483 -11.40 -33.98 41.27
CA TYR A 483 -11.16 -32.72 41.97
C TYR A 483 -10.38 -31.72 41.11
N HIS A 484 -9.36 -32.15 40.35
CA HIS A 484 -8.69 -31.35 39.32
C HIS A 484 -9.69 -30.72 38.36
N LYS A 485 -10.60 -31.52 37.81
CA LYS A 485 -11.68 -31.03 36.95
C LYS A 485 -12.56 -30.03 37.71
N LYS A 486 -12.97 -30.31 38.95
CA LYS A 486 -13.76 -29.38 39.76
C LYS A 486 -13.07 -28.01 39.93
N VAL A 487 -11.76 -28.00 40.16
CA VAL A 487 -10.95 -26.77 40.29
C VAL A 487 -10.95 -26.00 38.97
N LEU A 488 -10.58 -26.64 37.85
CA LEU A 488 -10.55 -26.00 36.53
C LEU A 488 -11.91 -25.41 36.14
N PHE A 489 -13.01 -26.15 36.35
CA PHE A 489 -14.37 -25.65 36.08
C PHE A 489 -14.75 -24.46 36.97
N THR A 490 -14.31 -24.44 38.24
CA THR A 490 -14.58 -23.33 39.16
C THR A 490 -13.82 -22.08 38.72
N LEU A 491 -12.55 -22.23 38.35
CA LEU A 491 -11.72 -21.12 37.84
C LEU A 491 -12.28 -20.56 36.53
N TYR A 492 -12.65 -21.42 35.57
CA TYR A 492 -13.29 -21.00 34.32
C TYR A 492 -14.57 -20.20 34.56
N LYS A 493 -15.45 -20.67 35.46
CA LYS A 493 -16.71 -19.97 35.81
C LYS A 493 -16.49 -18.60 36.44
N TRP A 494 -15.43 -18.45 37.22
CA TRP A 494 -15.12 -17.19 37.88
C TRP A 494 -14.39 -16.20 36.98
N GLY A 495 -13.94 -16.65 35.81
CA GLY A 495 -13.18 -15.86 34.86
C GLY A 495 -11.82 -15.43 35.41
N ASN A 496 -11.16 -14.54 34.66
CA ASN A 496 -9.83 -14.06 35.02
C ASN A 496 -9.88 -12.93 36.07
N ARG A 497 -10.20 -13.31 37.32
CA ARG A 497 -10.15 -12.43 38.50
C ARG A 497 -9.12 -12.94 39.52
N PRO A 498 -8.55 -12.06 40.36
CA PRO A 498 -7.75 -12.50 41.50
C PRO A 498 -8.58 -13.36 42.45
N ILE A 499 -8.06 -14.52 42.83
CA ILE A 499 -8.73 -15.51 43.68
C ILE A 499 -7.71 -16.01 44.70
N SER A 500 -8.00 -15.87 46.00
CA SER A 500 -7.13 -16.44 47.03
C SER A 500 -7.29 -17.97 47.08
N ILE A 501 -6.25 -18.66 47.55
CA ILE A 501 -6.29 -20.12 47.67
C ILE A 501 -7.34 -20.59 48.69
N GLU A 502 -7.61 -19.79 49.72
CA GLU A 502 -8.66 -20.02 50.72
C GLU A 502 -10.06 -19.88 50.12
N GLU A 503 -10.28 -18.87 49.26
CA GLU A 503 -11.54 -18.71 48.52
C GLU A 503 -11.79 -19.92 47.61
N LEU A 504 -10.77 -20.36 46.89
CA LEU A 504 -10.85 -21.52 46.01
C LEU A 504 -11.14 -22.81 46.80
N ALA A 505 -10.40 -23.06 47.89
CA ALA A 505 -10.60 -24.22 48.76
C ALA A 505 -12.01 -24.27 49.37
N THR A 506 -12.54 -23.10 49.77
CA THR A 506 -13.90 -22.95 50.30
C THR A 506 -14.94 -23.32 49.24
N ALA A 507 -14.82 -22.77 48.03
CA ALA A 507 -15.77 -23.03 46.94
C ALA A 507 -15.71 -24.49 46.45
N THR A 508 -14.53 -25.10 46.45
CA THR A 508 -14.35 -26.50 46.07
C THR A 508 -14.61 -27.47 47.23
N LYS A 509 -14.93 -26.97 48.43
CA LYS A 509 -15.24 -27.74 49.65
C LYS A 509 -14.12 -28.70 50.06
N GLN A 510 -12.89 -28.20 50.13
CA GLN A 510 -11.70 -28.95 50.55
C GLN A 510 -10.80 -28.12 51.48
N SER A 511 -9.76 -28.73 52.04
CA SER A 511 -8.76 -28.00 52.82
C SER A 511 -7.85 -27.17 51.91
N VAL A 512 -7.29 -26.09 52.46
CA VAL A 512 -6.34 -25.21 51.76
C VAL A 512 -5.14 -26.01 51.25
N SER A 513 -4.50 -26.80 52.13
CA SER A 513 -3.36 -27.64 51.78
C SER A 513 -3.65 -28.67 50.66
N TYR A 514 -4.84 -29.26 50.64
CA TYR A 514 -5.22 -30.17 49.56
C TYR A 514 -5.45 -29.43 48.24
N THR A 515 -6.00 -28.21 48.29
CA THR A 515 -6.21 -27.37 47.12
C THR A 515 -4.89 -26.88 46.52
N GLU A 516 -3.95 -26.43 47.36
CA GLU A 516 -2.60 -26.04 46.95
C GLU A 516 -1.86 -27.16 46.21
N LYS A 517 -1.93 -28.38 46.76
CA LYS A 517 -1.32 -29.55 46.12
C LYS A 517 -1.92 -29.81 44.73
N ASN A 518 -3.24 -29.82 44.62
CA ASN A 518 -3.91 -30.12 43.35
C ASN A 518 -3.75 -28.98 42.32
N ILE A 519 -3.61 -27.73 42.76
CA ILE A 519 -3.20 -26.61 41.90
C ILE A 519 -1.77 -26.83 41.39
N THR A 520 -0.85 -27.23 42.27
CA THR A 520 0.54 -27.55 41.89
C THR A 520 0.58 -28.67 40.86
N ASP A 521 -0.25 -29.72 41.05
CA ASP A 521 -0.38 -30.82 40.09
C ASP A 521 -0.91 -30.32 38.74
N LEU A 522 -1.92 -29.44 38.73
CA LEU A 522 -2.47 -28.84 37.51
C LEU A 522 -1.46 -27.92 36.78
N VAL A 523 -0.61 -27.21 37.53
CA VAL A 523 0.50 -26.42 36.98
C VAL A 523 1.57 -27.34 36.38
N HIS A 524 1.92 -28.43 37.06
CA HIS A 524 2.87 -29.43 36.55
C HIS A 524 2.35 -30.10 35.27
N LEU A 525 1.04 -30.36 35.19
CA LEU A 525 0.37 -30.85 33.99
C LEU A 525 0.20 -29.76 32.90
N ARG A 526 0.70 -28.54 33.14
CA ARG A 526 0.70 -27.41 32.21
C ARG A 526 -0.72 -26.97 31.79
N MET A 527 -1.71 -27.22 32.65
CA MET A 527 -3.11 -26.83 32.43
C MET A 527 -3.44 -25.46 33.01
N LEU A 528 -2.65 -25.03 34.00
CA LEU A 528 -2.77 -23.74 34.68
C LEU A 528 -1.39 -23.09 34.80
N GLU A 529 -1.36 -21.77 34.74
CA GLU A 529 -0.24 -20.92 35.12
C GLU A 529 -0.72 -19.94 36.20
N VAL A 530 0.09 -19.69 37.23
CA VAL A 530 -0.30 -18.85 38.37
C VAL A 530 0.60 -17.63 38.45
N HIS A 531 0.00 -16.44 38.37
CA HIS A 531 0.69 -15.16 38.49
C HIS A 531 -0.08 -14.23 39.43
N GLN A 532 0.53 -13.83 40.55
CA GLN A 532 -0.04 -12.85 41.49
C GLN A 532 -1.53 -13.13 41.79
N ASP A 533 -1.83 -14.35 42.25
CA ASP A 533 -3.18 -14.84 42.59
C ASP A 533 -4.19 -14.89 41.43
N ARG A 534 -3.70 -14.85 40.19
CA ARG A 534 -4.49 -15.14 38.98
C ARG A 534 -4.11 -16.50 38.42
N TYR A 535 -5.12 -17.28 38.06
CA TYR A 535 -4.98 -18.60 37.45
C TYR A 535 -5.31 -18.51 35.96
N ASN A 536 -4.29 -18.51 35.11
CA ASN A 536 -4.45 -18.51 33.66
C ASN A 536 -4.55 -19.96 33.17
N MET A 537 -5.62 -20.28 32.46
CA MET A 537 -5.85 -21.62 31.93
C MET A 537 -5.25 -21.75 30.54
N ASP A 538 -4.66 -22.91 30.22
CA ASP A 538 -4.21 -23.18 28.85
C ASP A 538 -5.44 -23.13 27.90
N PRO A 539 -5.36 -22.41 26.76
CA PRO A 539 -6.50 -22.26 25.84
C PRO A 539 -7.09 -23.59 25.36
N THR A 540 -6.28 -24.65 25.31
CA THR A 540 -6.73 -26.00 24.98
C THR A 540 -7.72 -26.52 26.03
N ILE A 541 -7.42 -26.33 27.31
CA ILE A 541 -8.27 -26.74 28.43
C ILE A 541 -9.48 -25.83 28.54
N GLU A 542 -9.29 -24.52 28.35
CA GLU A 542 -10.37 -23.54 28.33
C GLU A 542 -11.43 -23.91 27.29
N LYS A 543 -11.02 -24.22 26.06
CA LYS A 543 -11.91 -24.70 25.00
C LYS A 543 -12.62 -26.00 25.37
N LEU A 544 -11.90 -26.99 25.89
CA LEU A 544 -12.50 -28.27 26.34
C LEU A 544 -13.56 -28.06 27.42
N ILE A 545 -13.33 -27.13 28.35
CA ILE A 545 -14.26 -26.83 29.44
C ILE A 545 -15.45 -26.03 28.93
N ALA A 546 -15.24 -25.04 28.05
CA ALA A 546 -16.30 -24.27 27.41
C ALA A 546 -17.30 -25.19 26.68
N GLU A 547 -16.79 -26.11 25.85
CA GLU A 547 -17.58 -27.11 25.13
C GLU A 547 -18.39 -28.03 26.07
N PHE A 548 -17.94 -28.22 27.32
CA PHE A 548 -18.59 -29.08 28.33
C PHE A 548 -19.56 -28.31 29.26
N ILE A 549 -19.35 -27.01 29.48
CA ILE A 549 -20.14 -26.17 30.37
C ILE A 549 -21.43 -25.68 29.70
N ASP A 550 -21.38 -25.31 28.41
CA ASP A 550 -22.47 -24.61 27.73
C ASP A 550 -23.83 -25.38 27.77
N PRO A 551 -23.88 -26.71 27.59
CA PRO A 551 -25.16 -27.45 27.67
C PRO A 551 -25.60 -27.81 29.11
N LYS A 552 -24.67 -27.80 30.09
CA LYS A 552 -24.93 -28.26 31.47
C LYS A 552 -25.42 -27.16 32.40
N LEU A 553 -25.05 -25.90 32.13
CA LEU A 553 -25.37 -24.77 33.00
C LEU A 553 -26.83 -24.30 32.85
N GLU A 554 -27.36 -24.29 31.62
CA GLU A 554 -28.74 -23.87 31.33
C GLU A 554 -29.78 -24.71 32.11
N ARG A 555 -29.50 -25.99 32.35
CA ARG A 555 -30.44 -26.92 33.00
C ARG A 555 -30.29 -27.05 34.51
N GLN A 556 -29.12 -26.74 35.07
CA GLN A 556 -28.96 -26.65 36.53
C GLN A 556 -29.73 -25.45 37.11
N ILE A 557 -29.95 -24.40 36.30
CA ILE A 557 -30.67 -23.18 36.73
C ILE A 557 -32.19 -23.41 36.82
N ILE A 558 -32.74 -24.40 36.10
CA ILE A 558 -34.20 -24.67 36.05
C ILE A 558 -34.67 -25.65 37.16
N GLN A 559 -33.80 -26.38 37.86
CA GLN A 559 -34.22 -27.55 38.67
C GLN A 559 -33.65 -27.66 40.10
N VAL A 560 -33.44 -26.56 40.82
CA VAL A 560 -33.26 -26.67 42.29
C VAL A 560 -34.02 -25.57 43.01
N ASP A 561 -35.33 -25.76 43.12
CA ASP A 561 -36.12 -25.14 44.19
C ASP A 561 -36.17 -26.10 45.38
N ARG A 562 -36.11 -25.59 46.62
CA ARG A 562 -35.88 -26.39 47.85
C ARG A 562 -36.97 -27.43 48.16
N SER A 563 -38.04 -27.50 47.36
CA SER A 563 -39.19 -28.38 47.52
C SER A 563 -39.25 -29.54 46.51
N ASN A 564 -38.39 -29.59 45.48
CA ASN A 564 -38.47 -30.62 44.44
C ASN A 564 -37.11 -31.34 44.21
N ILE A 565 -37.01 -32.61 44.64
CA ILE A 565 -35.78 -33.44 44.60
C ILE A 565 -35.81 -34.38 43.36
N SER A 566 -36.38 -33.93 42.25
CA SER A 566 -36.39 -34.67 40.98
C SER A 566 -35.16 -34.34 40.12
N ARG A 567 -34.74 -35.27 39.25
CA ARG A 567 -33.68 -35.04 38.25
C ARG A 567 -34.27 -35.03 36.83
N PRO A 568 -33.67 -34.30 35.87
CA PRO A 568 -34.13 -34.33 34.49
C PRO A 568 -33.73 -35.67 33.85
N ILE A 569 -34.55 -36.15 32.93
CA ILE A 569 -34.30 -37.41 32.21
C ILE A 569 -33.15 -37.24 31.18
N PHE A 570 -32.99 -36.04 30.60
CA PHE A 570 -31.94 -35.72 29.62
C PHE A 570 -30.98 -34.65 30.15
N PHE A 571 -29.68 -34.87 29.99
CA PHE A 571 -28.64 -33.96 30.50
C PHE A 571 -28.06 -33.07 29.40
N HIS A 572 -28.09 -33.49 28.14
CA HIS A 572 -27.53 -32.75 27.02
C HIS A 572 -28.61 -32.29 26.03
N GLU A 573 -28.40 -31.16 25.34
CA GLU A 573 -29.29 -30.67 24.28
C GLU A 573 -29.36 -31.63 23.10
N SER A 574 -28.21 -32.22 22.77
CA SER A 574 -28.12 -33.31 21.81
C SER A 574 -29.09 -34.47 22.13
N GLU A 575 -29.22 -34.91 23.38
CA GLU A 575 -30.16 -35.98 23.76
C GLU A 575 -31.63 -35.57 23.64
N ILE A 576 -31.96 -34.30 23.94
CA ILE A 576 -33.32 -33.77 23.76
C ILE A 576 -33.67 -33.66 22.29
N ASN A 577 -32.75 -33.15 21.46
CA ASN A 577 -32.97 -33.02 20.04
C ASN A 577 -33.15 -34.40 19.40
N LEU A 578 -32.34 -35.39 19.79
CA LEU A 578 -32.55 -36.78 19.40
C LEU A 578 -33.93 -37.28 19.84
N TYR A 579 -34.31 -37.11 21.11
CA TYR A 579 -35.63 -37.54 21.61
C TYR A 579 -36.80 -36.90 20.84
N ARG A 580 -36.74 -35.59 20.57
CA ARG A 580 -37.76 -34.87 19.80
C ARG A 580 -37.89 -35.39 18.38
N VAL A 581 -36.76 -35.65 17.72
CA VAL A 581 -36.75 -36.22 16.37
C VAL A 581 -37.32 -37.65 16.38
N LEU A 582 -37.01 -38.45 17.39
CA LEU A 582 -37.58 -39.80 17.52
C LEU A 582 -39.09 -39.77 17.75
N LEU A 583 -39.60 -38.84 18.58
CA LEU A 583 -41.05 -38.65 18.74
C LEU A 583 -41.72 -38.23 17.43
N GLU A 584 -41.03 -37.45 16.59
CA GLU A 584 -41.56 -37.05 15.29
C GLU A 584 -41.61 -38.24 14.32
N LEU A 585 -40.53 -39.00 14.22
CA LEU A 585 -40.41 -40.13 13.27
C LEU A 585 -41.27 -41.33 13.70
N PHE A 586 -41.43 -41.56 15.00
CA PHE A 586 -42.20 -42.66 15.60
C PHE A 586 -43.44 -42.16 16.34
N SER A 587 -44.19 -41.23 15.75
CA SER A 587 -45.32 -40.56 16.38
C SER A 587 -46.47 -41.47 16.84
N GLN A 588 -46.57 -42.69 16.32
CA GLN A 588 -47.58 -43.69 16.70
C GLN A 588 -47.05 -44.73 17.71
N GLN A 589 -45.81 -44.59 18.17
CA GLN A 589 -45.14 -45.56 19.04
C GLN A 589 -44.67 -44.93 20.36
N PHE A 590 -44.42 -45.76 21.37
CA PHE A 590 -43.84 -45.28 22.61
C PHE A 590 -42.32 -45.16 22.46
N VAL A 591 -41.76 -44.00 22.78
CA VAL A 591 -40.31 -43.77 22.83
C VAL A 591 -39.89 -43.58 24.28
N PHE A 592 -39.12 -44.52 24.81
CA PHE A 592 -38.67 -44.50 26.19
C PHE A 592 -37.16 -44.24 26.29
N PRO A 593 -36.74 -43.21 27.04
CA PRO A 593 -35.33 -42.94 27.28
C PRO A 593 -34.74 -43.77 28.43
N ASN A 594 -33.45 -44.07 28.36
CA ASN A 594 -32.63 -44.67 29.41
C ASN A 594 -33.24 -45.98 29.98
N ILE A 595 -33.50 -46.94 29.10
CA ILE A 595 -34.11 -48.22 29.46
C ILE A 595 -33.04 -49.27 29.80
N SER A 596 -33.22 -49.97 30.92
CA SER A 596 -32.38 -51.13 31.27
C SER A 596 -32.68 -52.33 30.37
N LEU A 597 -31.64 -53.04 29.90
CA LEU A 597 -31.80 -54.19 28.98
C LEU A 597 -32.73 -55.28 29.53
N LYS A 598 -32.65 -55.58 30.84
CA LYS A 598 -33.54 -56.56 31.49
C LYS A 598 -35.03 -56.20 31.44
N THR A 599 -35.37 -54.95 31.12
CA THR A 599 -36.76 -54.46 31.02
C THR A 599 -37.38 -54.84 29.68
N ILE A 600 -36.57 -54.90 28.63
CA ILE A 600 -37.01 -55.15 27.25
C ILE A 600 -36.61 -56.54 26.73
N MET A 601 -35.92 -57.34 27.55
CA MET A 601 -35.43 -58.67 27.18
C MET A 601 -35.87 -59.72 28.20
N ASP A 602 -36.28 -60.88 27.70
CA ASP A 602 -36.61 -62.06 28.52
C ASP A 602 -35.33 -62.75 28.99
N VAL A 603 -34.88 -62.42 30.20
CA VAL A 603 -33.61 -62.90 30.76
C VAL A 603 -33.63 -64.40 30.98
N GLU A 604 -34.77 -64.99 31.33
CA GLU A 604 -34.87 -66.44 31.58
C GLU A 604 -34.61 -67.23 30.31
N LYS A 605 -35.17 -66.80 29.18
CA LYS A 605 -34.97 -67.43 27.87
C LYS A 605 -33.58 -67.17 27.28
N LEU A 606 -32.98 -66.03 27.57
CA LEU A 606 -31.65 -65.67 27.05
C LEU A 606 -30.51 -66.29 27.84
N ARG A 607 -30.73 -66.63 29.12
CA ARG A 607 -29.68 -67.12 30.03
C ARG A 607 -28.94 -68.36 29.52
N GLU A 608 -29.61 -69.24 28.79
CA GLU A 608 -28.99 -70.45 28.22
C GLU A 608 -28.01 -70.15 27.06
N ASN A 609 -28.15 -68.98 26.43
CA ASN A 609 -27.36 -68.56 25.26
C ASN A 609 -26.35 -67.45 25.55
N LEU A 610 -26.23 -67.01 26.82
CA LEU A 610 -25.35 -65.92 27.25
C LEU A 610 -24.21 -66.43 28.15
N SER A 611 -23.02 -65.85 28.00
CA SER A 611 -21.92 -66.08 28.96
C SER A 611 -22.21 -65.41 30.31
N SER A 612 -21.54 -65.86 31.39
CA SER A 612 -21.66 -65.24 32.72
C SER A 612 -21.35 -63.74 32.72
N GLU A 613 -20.39 -63.32 31.88
CA GLU A 613 -19.98 -61.93 31.73
C GLU A 613 -21.04 -61.10 30.99
N GLN A 614 -21.61 -61.64 29.91
CA GLN A 614 -22.72 -61.03 29.18
C GLN A 614 -23.99 -60.92 30.03
N LEU A 615 -24.27 -61.93 30.86
CA LEU A 615 -25.41 -61.92 31.76
C LEU A 615 -25.27 -60.83 32.82
N ASN A 616 -24.08 -60.66 33.40
CA ASN A 616 -23.81 -59.57 34.35
C ASN A 616 -23.92 -58.19 33.67
N TYR A 617 -23.37 -58.07 32.46
CA TYR A 617 -23.50 -56.84 31.67
C TYR A 617 -24.97 -56.50 31.38
N LEU A 618 -25.79 -57.48 31.00
CA LEU A 618 -27.23 -57.28 30.74
C LEU A 618 -27.96 -56.68 31.95
N PHE A 619 -27.63 -57.08 33.18
CA PHE A 619 -28.26 -56.54 34.39
C PHE A 619 -27.88 -55.09 34.70
N MET A 620 -26.69 -54.65 34.25
CA MET A 620 -26.14 -53.33 34.55
C MET A 620 -26.35 -52.34 33.40
N ALA A 621 -26.47 -52.83 32.17
CA ALA A 621 -26.52 -52.01 30.97
C ALA A 621 -27.90 -51.38 30.73
N HIS A 622 -27.85 -50.22 30.07
CA HIS A 622 -29.00 -49.46 29.62
C HIS A 622 -28.80 -49.09 28.15
N VAL A 623 -29.88 -48.82 27.43
CA VAL A 623 -29.88 -48.18 26.11
C VAL A 623 -30.41 -46.76 26.21
N ASP A 624 -29.94 -45.88 25.33
CA ASP A 624 -30.34 -44.47 25.35
C ASP A 624 -31.83 -44.31 25.03
N PHE A 625 -32.35 -45.03 24.02
CA PHE A 625 -33.77 -45.05 23.72
C PHE A 625 -34.26 -46.44 23.30
N ALA A 626 -35.50 -46.77 23.63
CA ALA A 626 -36.22 -47.90 23.05
C ALA A 626 -37.54 -47.41 22.44
N VAL A 627 -37.84 -47.86 21.23
CA VAL A 627 -39.12 -47.68 20.57
C VAL A 627 -39.95 -48.93 20.80
N VAL A 628 -41.14 -48.77 21.36
CA VAL A 628 -42.02 -49.86 21.79
C VAL A 628 -43.38 -49.72 21.13
N SER A 629 -43.90 -50.85 20.65
CA SER A 629 -45.19 -50.93 19.99
C SER A 629 -46.33 -50.49 20.92
N THR A 630 -47.20 -49.60 20.46
CA THR A 630 -48.42 -49.22 21.19
C THR A 630 -49.51 -50.29 21.12
N SER A 631 -49.45 -51.21 20.14
CA SER A 631 -50.41 -52.29 19.94
C SER A 631 -50.06 -53.55 20.75
N SER A 632 -48.77 -53.91 20.77
CA SER A 632 -48.28 -55.18 21.33
C SER A 632 -47.43 -54.99 22.59
N TYR A 633 -47.03 -53.75 22.89
CA TYR A 633 -46.14 -53.39 24.00
C TYR A 633 -44.76 -54.08 23.93
N MET A 634 -44.38 -54.60 22.77
CA MET A 634 -43.09 -55.23 22.52
C MET A 634 -42.08 -54.21 21.94
N PRO A 635 -40.77 -54.35 22.25
CA PRO A 635 -39.73 -53.48 21.68
C PRO A 635 -39.62 -53.69 20.17
N ILE A 636 -39.69 -52.59 19.42
CA ILE A 636 -39.53 -52.56 17.96
C ILE A 636 -38.05 -52.43 17.61
N LEU A 637 -37.36 -51.46 18.22
CA LEU A 637 -35.93 -51.22 18.07
C LEU A 637 -35.38 -50.42 19.25
N VAL A 638 -34.07 -50.38 19.37
CA VAL A 638 -33.36 -49.53 20.33
C VAL A 638 -32.33 -48.66 19.62
N ILE A 639 -32.02 -47.53 20.26
CA ILE A 639 -31.11 -46.53 19.74
C ILE A 639 -30.04 -46.23 20.78
N GLU A 640 -28.79 -46.22 20.35
CA GLU A 640 -27.62 -45.83 21.13
C GLU A 640 -26.91 -44.64 20.47
N LYS A 641 -26.49 -43.69 21.29
CA LYS A 641 -25.66 -42.57 20.87
C LYS A 641 -24.18 -42.94 20.99
N ASP A 642 -23.50 -43.02 19.85
CA ASP A 642 -22.05 -43.18 19.82
C ASP A 642 -21.37 -41.81 19.98
N SER A 643 -20.41 -41.72 20.91
CA SER A 643 -19.52 -40.55 21.02
C SER A 643 -18.29 -40.69 20.11
N ALA A 644 -17.64 -39.56 19.76
CA ALA A 644 -16.41 -39.56 18.95
C ALA A 644 -15.19 -40.24 19.65
N TYR A 645 -15.36 -40.73 20.88
CA TYR A 645 -14.32 -41.34 21.71
C TYR A 645 -14.32 -42.89 21.67
N HIS A 646 -15.14 -43.53 20.84
CA HIS A 646 -15.25 -44.99 20.76
C HIS A 646 -14.11 -45.71 20.01
N ASP A 647 -13.07 -44.99 19.57
CA ASP A 647 -11.95 -45.57 18.81
C ASP A 647 -10.75 -45.99 19.71
N PHE A 648 -10.97 -46.25 21.01
CA PHE A 648 -9.97 -46.78 21.95
C PHE A 648 -10.30 -48.23 22.38
N ASP A 649 -9.27 -49.08 22.46
CA ASP A 649 -9.37 -50.56 22.57
C ASP A 649 -10.26 -51.11 23.71
N ASP A 650 -10.45 -50.39 24.83
CA ASP A 650 -11.26 -50.86 25.97
C ASP A 650 -12.79 -50.74 25.77
N PHE A 651 -13.25 -49.90 24.84
CA PHE A 651 -14.69 -49.71 24.56
C PHE A 651 -15.24 -50.76 23.58
N GLN A 652 -14.38 -51.35 22.74
CA GLN A 652 -14.76 -52.38 21.77
C GLN A 652 -15.36 -53.62 22.42
N ILE A 653 -14.79 -54.11 23.53
CA ILE A 653 -15.26 -55.33 24.19
C ILE A 653 -16.71 -55.16 24.69
N LYS A 654 -17.03 -54.01 25.31
CA LYS A 654 -18.39 -53.74 25.81
C LYS A 654 -19.39 -53.51 24.67
N ASP A 655 -18.95 -52.87 23.59
CA ASP A 655 -19.77 -52.65 22.41
C ASP A 655 -20.09 -53.97 21.68
N GLU A 656 -19.10 -54.84 21.53
CA GLU A 656 -19.26 -56.20 21.00
C GLU A 656 -20.20 -57.04 21.87
N MET A 657 -20.07 -56.96 23.20
CA MET A 657 -20.98 -57.62 24.13
C MET A 657 -22.42 -57.15 23.95
N LYS A 658 -22.63 -55.83 23.87
CA LYS A 658 -23.97 -55.24 23.68
C LYS A 658 -24.56 -55.69 22.35
N ASN A 659 -23.79 -55.60 21.26
CA ASN A 659 -24.20 -56.04 19.93
C ASN A 659 -24.59 -57.53 19.91
N SER A 660 -23.80 -58.39 20.57
CA SER A 660 -24.07 -59.83 20.68
C SER A 660 -25.37 -60.13 21.44
N ILE A 661 -25.63 -59.41 22.55
CA ILE A 661 -26.86 -59.55 23.34
C ILE A 661 -28.10 -59.14 22.52
N PHE A 662 -28.04 -58.02 21.80
CA PHE A 662 -29.16 -57.57 20.95
C PHE A 662 -29.40 -58.50 19.76
N LYS A 663 -28.33 -59.08 19.20
CA LYS A 663 -28.44 -60.10 18.15
C LYS A 663 -29.16 -61.36 18.66
N LEU A 664 -28.88 -61.79 19.89
CA LEU A 664 -29.54 -62.94 20.51
C LEU A 664 -31.00 -62.65 20.91
N SER A 665 -31.30 -61.43 21.36
CA SER A 665 -32.68 -61.02 21.71
C SER A 665 -33.57 -60.84 20.48
N GLY A 666 -32.97 -60.57 19.32
CA GLY A 666 -33.69 -60.28 18.08
C GLY A 666 -34.31 -58.88 18.05
N ILE A 667 -33.87 -57.97 18.92
CA ILE A 667 -34.27 -56.56 18.91
C ILE A 667 -33.21 -55.77 18.11
N PRO A 668 -33.58 -55.06 17.04
CA PRO A 668 -32.65 -54.23 16.28
C PRO A 668 -32.00 -53.14 17.15
N LEU A 669 -30.67 -53.05 17.09
CA LEU A 669 -29.87 -51.99 17.72
C LEU A 669 -29.34 -51.03 16.65
N ILE A 670 -29.73 -49.76 16.73
CA ILE A 670 -29.29 -48.71 15.84
C ILE A 670 -28.33 -47.79 16.60
N ARG A 671 -27.14 -47.57 16.05
CA ARG A 671 -26.14 -46.65 16.61
C ARG A 671 -26.09 -45.38 15.79
N ILE A 672 -26.19 -44.23 16.45
CA ILE A 672 -26.16 -42.91 15.79
C ILE A 672 -25.01 -42.10 16.34
N ARG A 673 -24.15 -41.62 15.46
CA ARG A 673 -23.09 -40.66 15.78
C ARG A 673 -23.60 -39.25 15.52
N PHE A 674 -23.59 -38.40 16.54
CA PHE A 674 -23.90 -37.00 16.36
C PHE A 674 -23.23 -36.11 17.42
N ASN A 675 -22.88 -34.89 17.01
CA ASN A 675 -22.21 -33.90 17.86
C ASN A 675 -23.17 -32.72 18.18
N SER A 676 -22.79 -31.88 19.14
CA SER A 676 -23.57 -30.72 19.57
C SER A 676 -23.71 -29.62 18.49
N GLY A 677 -22.91 -29.66 17.42
CA GLY A 677 -22.99 -28.71 16.30
C GLY A 677 -23.85 -29.17 15.12
N MET A 678 -24.43 -30.37 15.16
CA MET A 678 -25.35 -30.84 14.12
C MET A 678 -26.71 -30.19 14.25
N THR A 679 -27.22 -29.64 13.15
CA THR A 679 -28.60 -29.13 13.08
C THR A 679 -29.62 -30.25 13.27
N VAL A 680 -30.81 -29.91 13.76
CA VAL A 680 -31.90 -30.86 14.00
C VAL A 680 -32.30 -31.56 12.70
N GLU A 681 -32.26 -30.84 11.58
CA GLU A 681 -32.55 -31.35 10.24
C GLU A 681 -31.53 -32.40 9.80
N LYS A 682 -30.23 -32.15 10.04
CA LYS A 682 -29.18 -33.11 9.70
C LYS A 682 -29.25 -34.36 10.56
N LEU A 683 -29.50 -34.21 11.87
CA LEU A 683 -29.72 -35.33 12.78
C LEU A 683 -30.91 -36.21 12.34
N LYS A 684 -32.01 -35.56 11.94
CA LYS A 684 -33.18 -36.25 11.39
C LYS A 684 -32.87 -37.03 10.12
N GLN A 685 -32.05 -36.48 9.23
CA GLN A 685 -31.64 -37.19 8.02
C GLN A 685 -30.76 -38.41 8.32
N GLU A 686 -29.80 -38.29 9.23
CA GLU A 686 -28.96 -39.43 9.66
C GLU A 686 -29.80 -40.55 10.27
N ILE A 687 -30.76 -40.21 11.13
CA ILE A 687 -31.69 -41.18 11.73
C ILE A 687 -32.53 -41.87 10.65
N ARG A 688 -33.05 -41.10 9.70
CA ARG A 688 -33.81 -41.65 8.56
C ARG A 688 -32.98 -42.63 7.75
N ASN A 689 -31.76 -42.27 7.41
CA ASN A 689 -30.86 -43.11 6.62
C ASN A 689 -30.54 -44.42 7.35
N ALA A 690 -30.16 -44.35 8.64
CA ALA A 690 -29.83 -45.54 9.43
C ALA A 690 -31.02 -46.50 9.58
N ILE A 691 -32.22 -45.97 9.81
CA ILE A 691 -33.44 -46.77 9.93
C ILE A 691 -33.85 -47.34 8.56
N LYS A 692 -33.71 -46.55 7.48
CA LYS A 692 -34.00 -46.98 6.11
C LYS A 692 -33.10 -48.12 5.67
N GLU A 693 -31.80 -48.04 5.94
CA GLU A 693 -30.87 -49.15 5.71
C GLU A 693 -31.30 -50.41 6.48
N MET A 694 -31.67 -50.26 7.76
CA MET A 694 -32.19 -51.37 8.56
C MET A 694 -33.47 -51.96 7.94
N LEU A 695 -34.42 -51.13 7.53
CA LEU A 695 -35.68 -51.57 6.91
C LEU A 695 -35.42 -52.31 5.59
N ILE A 696 -34.51 -51.82 4.74
CA ILE A 696 -34.14 -52.48 3.47
C ILE A 696 -33.48 -53.85 3.73
N LEU A 697 -32.57 -53.94 4.71
CA LEU A 697 -31.95 -55.21 5.09
C LEU A 697 -32.99 -56.22 5.62
N THR A 698 -34.00 -55.72 6.31
CA THR A 698 -35.08 -56.51 6.95
C THR A 698 -36.12 -57.02 5.94
N GLN A 699 -36.30 -56.34 4.78
CA GLN A 699 -37.20 -56.78 3.70
C GLN A 699 -36.81 -58.12 3.06
N LYS A 700 -35.57 -58.59 3.24
CA LYS A 700 -35.07 -59.88 2.70
C LYS A 700 -35.28 -61.07 3.65
N GLY A 701 -35.98 -60.87 4.76
CA GLY A 701 -36.09 -61.82 5.88
C GLY A 701 -37.47 -62.44 6.14
N SER A 702 -37.55 -63.21 7.22
CA SER A 702 -38.64 -64.07 7.72
C SER A 702 -39.93 -63.35 8.15
N ALA A 703 -41.02 -64.10 8.38
CA ALA A 703 -42.33 -63.58 8.82
C ALA A 703 -42.32 -62.79 10.15
N LYS A 704 -41.25 -62.88 10.96
CA LYS A 704 -41.07 -62.09 12.19
C LYS A 704 -40.59 -60.66 11.90
N GLU A 705 -39.87 -60.49 10.81
CA GLU A 705 -39.27 -59.23 10.34
C GLU A 705 -40.30 -58.38 9.58
N GLN A 706 -41.32 -59.00 8.96
CA GLN A 706 -42.44 -58.30 8.32
C GLN A 706 -43.35 -57.54 9.30
N LYS A 707 -43.50 -58.00 10.55
CA LYS A 707 -44.32 -57.33 11.58
C LYS A 707 -43.81 -55.94 11.99
N ILE A 708 -42.52 -55.66 11.81
CA ILE A 708 -41.92 -54.35 12.13
C ILE A 708 -42.43 -53.28 11.15
N PHE A 709 -42.73 -53.65 9.90
CA PHE A 709 -43.22 -52.72 8.88
C PHE A 709 -44.67 -52.29 9.12
N ASP A 710 -45.50 -53.17 9.70
CA ASP A 710 -46.89 -52.83 10.04
C ASP A 710 -46.97 -51.85 11.22
N GLU A 711 -45.90 -51.76 12.03
CA GLU A 711 -45.82 -50.90 13.22
C GLU A 711 -45.12 -49.55 12.95
N ILE A 712 -44.52 -49.33 11.77
CA ILE A 712 -43.78 -48.09 11.46
C ILE A 712 -44.40 -47.41 10.24
N ASP A 713 -44.75 -46.13 10.36
CA ASP A 713 -45.16 -45.33 9.21
C ASP A 713 -43.96 -45.04 8.31
N LEU A 714 -43.83 -45.83 7.24
CA LEU A 714 -42.72 -45.78 6.28
C LEU A 714 -42.58 -44.41 5.59
N ARG A 715 -43.64 -43.60 5.53
CA ARG A 715 -43.61 -42.25 4.96
C ARG A 715 -42.77 -41.28 5.77
N ASN A 716 -42.59 -41.52 7.08
CA ASN A 716 -41.74 -40.69 7.93
C ASN A 716 -40.24 -40.84 7.58
N PHE A 717 -39.90 -41.92 6.86
CA PHE A 717 -38.55 -42.32 6.47
C PHE A 717 -38.30 -42.19 4.95
N GLY A 718 -39.20 -41.52 4.22
CA GLY A 718 -39.08 -41.31 2.78
C GLY A 718 -39.39 -42.56 1.94
N ILE A 719 -40.00 -43.60 2.53
CA ILE A 719 -40.30 -44.85 1.80
C ILE A 719 -41.76 -44.82 1.35
N SER A 720 -41.99 -45.06 0.05
CA SER A 720 -43.34 -45.25 -0.50
C SER A 720 -43.75 -46.73 -0.40
N LEU A 721 -44.97 -46.98 0.06
CA LEU A 721 -45.59 -48.33 0.09
C LEU A 721 -46.03 -48.81 -1.30
N HIS A 722 -46.14 -47.89 -2.27
CA HIS A 722 -46.79 -48.14 -3.57
C HIS A 722 -45.89 -47.81 -4.76
N SER A 723 -44.62 -47.46 -4.50
CA SER A 723 -43.63 -47.12 -5.53
C SER A 723 -42.25 -47.63 -5.12
N ASP A 724 -41.54 -48.21 -6.09
CA ASP A 724 -40.13 -48.57 -5.96
C ASP A 724 -39.21 -47.33 -5.94
N ILE A 725 -39.74 -46.16 -6.31
CA ILE A 725 -39.06 -44.87 -6.19
C ILE A 725 -39.31 -44.26 -4.82
N ASP A 726 -38.20 -43.90 -4.19
CA ASP A 726 -38.05 -43.16 -2.94
C ASP A 726 -38.79 -41.81 -2.94
N LEU A 727 -39.55 -41.52 -1.87
CA LEU A 727 -40.29 -40.25 -1.76
C LEU A 727 -39.34 -39.04 -1.74
N ASP A 728 -38.13 -39.20 -1.21
CA ASP A 728 -37.14 -38.12 -1.19
C ASP A 728 -36.63 -37.80 -2.61
N VAL A 729 -36.50 -38.82 -3.47
CA VAL A 729 -36.13 -38.65 -4.89
C VAL A 729 -37.28 -37.99 -5.65
N LEU A 730 -38.52 -38.42 -5.41
CA LEU A 730 -39.70 -37.79 -6.01
C LEU A 730 -39.84 -36.33 -5.56
N GLN A 731 -39.56 -36.02 -4.30
CA GLN A 731 -39.56 -34.66 -3.76
C GLN A 731 -38.48 -33.79 -4.44
N GLY A 732 -37.26 -34.32 -4.64
CA GLY A 732 -36.21 -33.59 -5.36
C GLY A 732 -36.58 -33.25 -6.80
N LEU A 733 -37.17 -34.20 -7.54
CA LEU A 733 -37.64 -33.97 -8.91
C LEU A 733 -38.79 -32.95 -8.97
N TRP A 734 -39.66 -32.96 -7.96
CA TRP A 734 -40.71 -31.95 -7.80
C TRP A 734 -40.10 -30.57 -7.56
N ASP A 735 -39.17 -30.46 -6.61
CA ASP A 735 -38.53 -29.21 -6.23
C ASP A 735 -37.80 -28.55 -7.42
N GLU A 736 -37.08 -29.33 -8.24
CA GLU A 736 -36.46 -28.86 -9.48
C GLU A 736 -37.50 -28.39 -10.51
N THR A 737 -38.65 -29.03 -10.56
CA THR A 737 -39.69 -28.72 -11.55
C THR A 737 -40.44 -27.43 -11.21
N VAL A 738 -40.80 -27.23 -9.94
CA VAL A 738 -41.68 -26.12 -9.50
C VAL A 738 -40.91 -24.93 -8.91
N GLY A 739 -39.64 -25.11 -8.56
CA GLY A 739 -38.80 -24.07 -7.96
C GLY A 739 -39.11 -23.80 -6.48
N GLU A 740 -38.20 -23.06 -5.84
CA GLU A 740 -38.15 -22.88 -4.39
C GLU A 740 -39.44 -22.30 -3.78
N GLY A 741 -40.13 -21.39 -4.48
CA GLY A 741 -41.34 -20.73 -4.00
C GLY A 741 -42.53 -21.67 -3.80
N VAL A 742 -42.68 -22.67 -4.69
CA VAL A 742 -43.76 -23.67 -4.62
C VAL A 742 -43.31 -24.87 -3.77
N SER A 743 -42.06 -25.29 -3.91
CA SER A 743 -41.46 -26.41 -3.16
C SER A 743 -41.64 -26.26 -1.64
N LYS A 744 -41.37 -25.06 -1.08
CA LYS A 744 -41.50 -24.82 0.37
C LYS A 744 -42.93 -24.98 0.92
N LYS A 745 -43.95 -24.94 0.06
CA LYS A 745 -45.37 -25.00 0.42
C LYS A 745 -46.07 -26.21 -0.21
N SER A 746 -45.30 -27.21 -0.62
CA SER A 746 -45.82 -28.44 -1.20
C SER A 746 -45.05 -29.66 -0.71
N ARG A 747 -45.67 -30.82 -0.79
CA ARG A 747 -45.09 -32.10 -0.36
C ARG A 747 -45.62 -33.24 -1.22
N ILE A 748 -44.73 -34.10 -1.69
CA ILE A 748 -45.10 -35.37 -2.33
C ILE A 748 -45.73 -36.31 -1.28
N ILE A 749 -46.92 -36.82 -1.61
CA ILE A 749 -47.66 -37.76 -0.77
C ILE A 749 -47.22 -39.19 -1.09
N ASP A 750 -47.39 -39.60 -2.35
CA ASP A 750 -47.00 -40.89 -2.88
C ASP A 750 -46.99 -40.91 -4.43
N LEU A 751 -46.43 -41.98 -4.98
CA LEU A 751 -46.67 -42.41 -6.35
C LEU A 751 -47.41 -43.75 -6.24
N ASN A 752 -48.69 -43.76 -6.61
CA ASN A 752 -49.55 -44.92 -6.41
C ASN A 752 -49.34 -46.00 -7.49
N ASN A 753 -49.95 -47.18 -7.29
CA ASN A 753 -49.86 -48.30 -8.24
C ASN A 753 -50.45 -48.00 -9.64
N GLY A 754 -51.26 -46.94 -9.78
CA GLY A 754 -51.74 -46.42 -11.06
C GLY A 754 -50.73 -45.52 -11.78
N ASN A 755 -49.54 -45.36 -11.21
CA ASN A 755 -48.51 -44.40 -11.56
C ASN A 755 -48.99 -42.93 -11.55
N GLN A 756 -49.91 -42.61 -10.64
CA GLN A 756 -50.34 -41.23 -10.41
C GLN A 756 -49.50 -40.64 -9.29
N LEU A 757 -48.84 -39.51 -9.56
CA LEU A 757 -48.06 -38.79 -8.56
C LEU A 757 -49.01 -37.87 -7.78
N HIS A 758 -49.12 -38.09 -6.48
CA HIS A 758 -49.97 -37.30 -5.60
C HIS A 758 -49.14 -36.26 -4.86
N VAL A 759 -49.58 -35.00 -4.94
CA VAL A 759 -48.88 -33.87 -4.35
C VAL A 759 -49.85 -33.04 -3.51
N SER A 760 -49.47 -32.74 -2.27
CA SER A 760 -50.17 -31.80 -1.42
C SER A 760 -49.57 -30.41 -1.59
N VAL A 761 -50.38 -29.39 -1.86
CA VAL A 761 -49.93 -28.00 -2.06
C VAL A 761 -50.77 -27.06 -1.21
N ALA A 762 -50.19 -26.01 -0.63
CA ALA A 762 -50.96 -25.01 0.12
C ALA A 762 -51.99 -24.30 -0.78
N SER A 763 -53.21 -24.12 -0.29
CA SER A 763 -54.35 -23.57 -1.05
C SER A 763 -54.07 -22.18 -1.67
N GLU A 764 -53.20 -21.38 -1.07
CA GLU A 764 -52.78 -20.08 -1.60
C GLU A 764 -52.02 -20.14 -2.95
N LEU A 765 -51.50 -21.31 -3.31
CA LEU A 765 -50.79 -21.52 -4.58
C LEU A 765 -51.68 -22.13 -5.67
N GLU A 766 -52.96 -22.38 -5.40
CA GLU A 766 -53.89 -23.03 -6.32
C GLU A 766 -53.91 -22.37 -7.71
N THR A 767 -54.16 -21.07 -7.76
CA THR A 767 -54.17 -20.29 -9.01
C THR A 767 -52.88 -20.37 -9.81
N LEU A 768 -51.72 -20.43 -9.13
CA LEU A 768 -50.40 -20.49 -9.77
C LEU A 768 -50.13 -21.88 -10.35
N ILE A 769 -50.43 -22.92 -9.56
CA ILE A 769 -50.29 -24.31 -9.95
C ILE A 769 -51.20 -24.63 -11.13
N ASP A 770 -52.46 -24.19 -11.08
CA ASP A 770 -53.43 -24.45 -12.16
C ASP A 770 -53.00 -23.79 -13.47
N PHE A 771 -52.47 -22.56 -13.42
CA PHE A 771 -51.95 -21.88 -14.62
C PHE A 771 -50.74 -22.60 -15.24
N SER A 772 -49.96 -23.30 -14.42
CA SER A 772 -48.70 -23.94 -14.84
C SER A 772 -48.79 -25.47 -14.93
N ARG A 773 -49.98 -26.05 -14.72
CA ARG A 773 -50.19 -27.49 -14.49
C ARG A 773 -49.65 -28.34 -15.63
N ASP A 774 -49.98 -28.01 -16.86
CA ASP A 774 -49.56 -28.77 -18.05
C ASP A 774 -48.04 -28.77 -18.22
N GLN A 775 -47.37 -27.65 -17.90
CA GLN A 775 -45.92 -27.54 -17.98
C GLN A 775 -45.23 -28.36 -16.88
N ILE A 776 -45.76 -28.29 -15.65
CA ILE A 776 -45.27 -29.06 -14.50
C ILE A 776 -45.42 -30.56 -14.79
N GLU A 777 -46.60 -30.99 -15.25
CA GLU A 777 -46.87 -32.39 -15.54
C GLU A 777 -46.01 -32.92 -16.70
N THR A 778 -45.77 -32.12 -17.74
CA THR A 778 -44.89 -32.50 -18.86
C THR A 778 -43.44 -32.71 -18.39
N LYS A 779 -42.92 -31.82 -17.55
CA LYS A 779 -41.57 -31.94 -16.99
C LYS A 779 -41.45 -33.16 -16.08
N LEU A 780 -42.43 -33.39 -15.20
CA LEU A 780 -42.43 -34.55 -14.31
C LEU A 780 -42.55 -35.88 -15.06
N LYS A 781 -43.34 -35.95 -16.13
CA LYS A 781 -43.41 -37.13 -17.00
C LYS A 781 -42.08 -37.42 -17.70
N SER A 782 -41.32 -36.38 -18.05
CA SER A 782 -39.97 -36.54 -18.58
C SER A 782 -38.97 -37.04 -17.53
N ALA A 783 -39.11 -36.59 -16.28
CA ALA A 783 -38.21 -36.95 -15.18
C ALA A 783 -38.56 -38.31 -14.52
N ILE A 784 -39.84 -38.68 -14.54
CA ILE A 784 -40.39 -39.90 -13.93
C ILE A 784 -41.12 -40.67 -15.03
N PRO A 785 -40.42 -41.48 -15.86
CA PRO A 785 -40.99 -42.09 -17.06
C PRO A 785 -42.21 -43.00 -16.81
N GLN A 786 -42.34 -43.53 -15.59
CA GLN A 786 -43.46 -44.37 -15.20
C GLN A 786 -44.73 -43.57 -14.87
N MET A 787 -44.62 -42.28 -14.52
CA MET A 787 -45.74 -41.42 -14.13
C MET A 787 -46.73 -41.21 -15.28
N LYS A 788 -48.01 -41.45 -15.02
CA LYS A 788 -49.11 -41.27 -15.99
C LYS A 788 -49.88 -39.97 -15.80
N GLU A 789 -50.03 -39.51 -14.56
CA GLU A 789 -50.91 -38.39 -14.22
C GLU A 789 -50.43 -37.68 -12.95
N LEU A 790 -50.66 -36.37 -12.88
CA LEU A 790 -50.40 -35.54 -11.70
C LEU A 790 -51.70 -35.22 -10.96
N PHE A 791 -51.79 -35.68 -9.71
CA PHE A 791 -52.89 -35.39 -8.80
C PHE A 791 -52.44 -34.40 -7.74
N ILE A 792 -53.12 -33.26 -7.66
CA ILE A 792 -52.82 -32.19 -6.71
C ILE A 792 -53.99 -32.03 -5.75
N THR A 793 -53.70 -32.08 -4.46
CA THR A 793 -54.64 -31.80 -3.38
C THR A 793 -54.22 -30.52 -2.66
N TYR A 794 -55.16 -29.60 -2.47
CA TYR A 794 -54.91 -28.36 -1.76
C TYR A 794 -55.24 -28.50 -0.27
N HIS A 795 -54.38 -27.95 0.60
CA HIS A 795 -54.54 -27.96 2.06
C HIS A 795 -54.53 -26.55 2.68
#